data_AF-A0AAV7I763-F1
#
_entry.id   AF-A0AAV7I763-F1
#
_cell.length_a   1.000
_cell.length_b   1.000
_cell.length_c   1.000
_cell.angle_alpha   90.00
_cell.angle_beta   90.00
_cell.angle_gamma   90.00
#
_symmetry.space_group_name_H-M   'P 1'
#
loop_
_entity.id
_entity.type
_entity.pdbx_description
1 polymer ?
#
loop_
_entity_poly.entity_id
_entity_poly.type
_entity_poly.pdbx_seq_one_letter_code
_entity_poly.pdbx_strand_id
1 'polypeptide(L)'
;MKASDESSSDYEWAIGMTKLGLKVCGVWPNIRRPNWLRMLISIRVTIATLIVMIFTIIPGLFALVKVWGNMTLIIDNLIITLPFFTAIFKLNVLWAKEEEVQKLFDDISEDWSRPRSEIERNIMVKTATVARNVTIFAYILVIWVILIHHLPLWVAGIVPRTPTNLTDGTRALVMQTIYFYDETLTPTFEITATCQFLSSLVAGSSYTTIDCVFGALILHVSGQLQVLEVKVQNLCNHYDKATKSVDKILFQKDLNSVAKAHQRVILFVKRMENIFCMMLLEQFTAFAIIFATEGFNVISSTKIYHAAYNSEWVNLKTRDMYQIIMIINRAQKPLIVTAGKFAPISLSTFAKLIKTSAGYMSVLLACDPDFPQPCCYYNTTCIPNKANDGYFMCIPEGSNVLKHMDAKVNPCDNFYQFACGNYASFPATSRKVRFSNHLQKVRNDKSIQLDEAITKLLSSSTQFKPYKIVRTLFDSCQDVKTNNQNTNGLNSLETLESIVSALGDWPVLLKNWQSDFNWMEFISKAQNLGFSKLSFLYAQVLQNNFDGSLQIRVSPPDLEHSGALLKSTKRYSELLEAYTIFMTKVAEELGAEESRSREDLLESLAFELKLAEAVTKEPPTLMTLSELESKWPGIQWMDLFQQLFPDFVINSATPVQVENPKFVTKLEQELSQTPKRVQANYAVWKIIQKSIHFIKSPSLSRLIRTYWHQVFPNYALPPIDCVEFVKHFLPFSIYSVFIREHGDIHAKSEATEFVDKIANELGQVFEGVDWFDESTRKKADDKVKYMTKIVGYINMLADNVLKEFYESLEISGDCLKNYQNLNLFIMRNKIRIVKKPFYFQNLLDVFTYYHIPVLTSYSARYLPNKNVIEISPSILQGFFFNIDRPNYINYGRAGTLIGHEMGHAFDTQNRYLDKNGFHDNWWTEATNNTYLEKIKCFIEKCNLAAEKLGVKNFLENVLEKSPKKCLACQILEQPEFPNTLSAIC
;
A
#
# COMPACT_ATOMS: atom_id res chain seq x y z
N MET A 1 38.02 36.63 -33.71
CA MET A 1 38.99 35.64 -34.25
C MET A 1 39.49 34.65 -33.19
N LYS A 2 39.82 35.03 -31.94
CA LYS A 2 40.25 34.04 -30.91
C LYS A 2 39.19 33.01 -30.44
N ALA A 3 37.91 33.39 -30.36
CA ALA A 3 36.86 32.49 -29.84
C ALA A 3 36.46 31.34 -30.80
N SER A 4 36.65 31.50 -32.12
CA SER A 4 36.35 30.46 -33.11
C SER A 4 37.43 29.36 -33.16
N ASP A 5 38.69 29.72 -32.90
CA ASP A 5 39.80 28.76 -32.88
C ASP A 5 39.81 27.90 -31.59
N GLU A 6 39.47 28.48 -30.44
CA GLU A 6 39.38 27.73 -29.17
C GLU A 6 38.22 26.73 -29.13
N SER A 7 37.05 27.10 -29.66
CA SER A 7 35.87 26.21 -29.72
C SER A 7 36.09 24.98 -30.61
N SER A 8 36.79 25.17 -31.74
CA SER A 8 37.20 24.08 -32.63
C SER A 8 38.20 23.13 -31.95
N SER A 9 39.12 23.68 -31.15
CA SER A 9 40.09 22.91 -30.34
C SER A 9 39.41 22.09 -29.25
N ASP A 10 38.43 22.66 -28.53
CA ASP A 10 37.71 21.98 -27.45
C ASP A 10 36.85 20.82 -27.97
N TYR A 11 36.19 20.99 -29.12
CA TYR A 11 35.44 19.93 -29.78
C TYR A 11 36.34 18.76 -30.19
N GLU A 12 37.42 19.03 -30.93
CA GLU A 12 38.36 17.99 -31.37
C GLU A 12 39.02 17.28 -30.18
N TRP A 13 39.27 18.00 -29.08
CA TRP A 13 39.73 17.40 -27.84
C TRP A 13 38.66 16.51 -27.19
N ALA A 14 37.40 16.96 -27.11
CA ALA A 14 36.33 16.21 -26.43
C ALA A 14 36.01 14.88 -27.14
N ILE A 15 35.94 14.88 -28.48
CA ILE A 15 35.59 13.68 -29.25
C ILE A 15 36.82 12.91 -29.79
N GLY A 16 38.04 13.36 -29.52
CA GLY A 16 39.25 12.80 -30.14
C GLY A 16 39.41 11.28 -29.97
N MET A 17 39.14 10.76 -28.77
CA MET A 17 39.26 9.32 -28.49
C MET A 17 38.17 8.49 -29.15
N THR A 18 36.92 8.97 -29.16
CA THR A 18 35.80 8.28 -29.83
C THR A 18 35.96 8.32 -31.34
N LYS A 19 36.42 9.45 -31.89
CA LYS A 19 36.79 9.62 -33.30
C LYS A 19 37.91 8.68 -33.72
N LEU A 20 38.94 8.51 -32.91
CA LEU A 20 40.01 7.54 -33.16
C LEU A 20 39.47 6.10 -33.22
N GLY A 21 38.66 5.70 -32.24
CA GLY A 21 38.07 4.36 -32.20
C GLY A 21 37.21 4.03 -33.42
N LEU A 22 36.32 4.96 -33.80
CA LEU A 22 35.47 4.81 -34.97
C LEU A 22 36.27 4.76 -36.28
N LYS A 23 37.40 5.49 -36.37
CA LYS A 23 38.32 5.39 -37.52
C LYS A 23 39.03 4.04 -37.58
N VAL A 24 39.47 3.50 -36.44
CA VAL A 24 40.09 2.17 -36.35
C VAL A 24 39.12 1.09 -36.81
N CYS A 25 37.85 1.18 -36.37
CA CYS A 25 36.78 0.27 -36.78
C CYS A 25 36.28 0.49 -38.21
N GLY A 26 36.71 1.55 -38.90
CA GLY A 26 36.30 1.85 -40.27
C GLY A 26 34.88 2.42 -40.42
N VAL A 27 34.26 2.88 -39.32
CA VAL A 27 32.87 3.35 -39.27
C VAL A 27 32.74 4.84 -38.90
N TRP A 28 33.85 5.59 -38.92
CA TRP A 28 33.78 7.04 -38.73
C TRP A 28 32.98 7.70 -39.87
N PRO A 29 31.86 8.39 -39.54
CA PRO A 29 31.00 9.00 -40.53
C PRO A 29 31.74 10.15 -41.20
N ASN A 30 31.76 10.14 -42.53
CA ASN A 30 32.23 11.29 -43.29
C ASN A 30 31.57 11.31 -44.67
N ILE A 31 30.39 11.92 -44.71
CA ILE A 31 29.54 11.98 -45.90
C ILE A 31 30.22 12.73 -47.05
N ARG A 32 31.14 13.66 -46.75
CA ARG A 32 31.88 14.47 -47.74
C ARG A 32 33.04 13.74 -48.43
N ARG A 33 33.28 12.46 -48.11
CA ARG A 33 34.31 11.64 -48.78
C ARG A 33 33.93 11.37 -50.24
N PRO A 34 34.92 11.36 -51.17
CA PRO A 34 34.67 10.92 -52.53
C PRO A 34 34.26 9.44 -52.56
N ASN A 35 33.37 9.08 -53.49
CA ASN A 35 32.73 7.75 -53.57
C ASN A 35 33.74 6.58 -53.59
N TRP A 36 34.90 6.74 -54.24
CA TRP A 36 35.94 5.71 -54.30
C TRP A 36 36.55 5.40 -52.92
N LEU A 37 36.74 6.42 -52.07
CA LEU A 37 37.29 6.26 -50.73
C LEU A 37 36.27 5.61 -49.78
N ARG A 38 34.98 5.94 -49.96
CA ARG A 38 33.88 5.27 -49.24
C ARG A 38 33.80 3.79 -49.61
N MET A 39 33.96 3.47 -50.89
CA MET A 39 34.02 2.09 -51.38
C MET A 39 35.19 1.29 -50.77
N LEU A 40 36.39 1.87 -50.72
CA LEU A 40 37.55 1.22 -50.09
C LEU A 40 37.36 0.93 -48.59
N ILE A 41 36.75 1.86 -47.85
CA ILE A 41 36.45 1.68 -46.43
C ILE A 41 35.38 0.59 -46.24
N SER A 42 34.34 0.58 -47.08
CA SER A 42 33.30 -0.46 -47.07
C SER A 42 33.88 -1.85 -47.38
N ILE A 43 34.79 -1.96 -48.35
CA ILE A 43 35.51 -3.21 -48.65
C ILE A 43 36.32 -3.68 -47.43
N ARG A 44 37.04 -2.77 -46.77
CA ARG A 44 37.83 -3.10 -45.57
C ARG A 44 36.97 -3.62 -44.42
N VAL A 45 35.85 -2.94 -44.11
CA VAL A 45 34.91 -3.37 -43.06
C VAL A 45 34.27 -4.72 -43.43
N THR A 46 33.91 -4.91 -44.69
CA THR A 46 33.34 -6.17 -45.19
C THR A 46 34.33 -7.32 -45.04
N ILE A 47 35.60 -7.13 -45.43
CA ILE A 47 36.66 -8.14 -45.27
C ILE A 47 36.87 -8.47 -43.78
N ALA A 48 36.95 -7.46 -42.91
CA ALA A 48 37.11 -7.68 -41.47
C ALA A 48 35.95 -8.48 -40.87
N THR A 49 34.71 -8.18 -41.27
CA THR A 49 33.52 -8.92 -40.88
C THR A 49 33.55 -10.36 -41.38
N LEU A 50 33.94 -10.59 -42.64
CA LEU A 50 34.05 -11.93 -43.21
C LEU A 50 35.11 -12.78 -42.50
N ILE A 51 36.25 -12.19 -42.14
CA ILE A 51 37.30 -12.88 -41.38
C ILE A 51 36.75 -13.35 -40.02
N VAL A 52 36.07 -12.47 -39.28
CA VAL A 52 35.49 -12.84 -37.98
C VAL A 52 34.43 -13.93 -38.16
N MET A 53 33.56 -13.82 -39.17
CA MET A 53 32.53 -14.82 -39.46
C MET A 53 33.13 -16.21 -39.76
N ILE A 54 34.10 -16.27 -40.68
CA ILE A 54 34.69 -17.52 -41.17
C ILE A 54 35.56 -18.19 -40.11
N PHE A 55 36.33 -17.42 -39.35
CA PHE A 55 37.31 -17.97 -38.42
C PHE A 55 36.81 -18.08 -36.98
N THR A 56 35.70 -17.45 -36.59
CA THR A 56 35.20 -17.52 -35.21
C THR A 56 33.73 -17.92 -35.10
N ILE A 57 32.80 -17.17 -35.72
CA ILE A 57 31.36 -17.37 -35.48
C ILE A 57 30.85 -18.67 -36.11
N ILE A 58 31.08 -18.89 -37.41
CA ILE A 58 30.58 -20.09 -38.09
C ILE A 58 31.18 -21.36 -37.48
N PRO A 59 32.52 -21.48 -37.29
CA PRO A 59 33.13 -22.61 -36.60
C PRO A 59 32.65 -22.77 -35.14
N GLY A 60 32.40 -21.66 -34.44
CA GLY A 60 31.89 -21.65 -33.07
C GLY A 60 30.47 -22.20 -32.97
N LEU A 61 29.59 -21.86 -33.93
CA LEU A 61 28.24 -22.41 -34.01
C LEU A 61 28.24 -23.92 -34.32
N PHE A 62 29.15 -24.39 -35.19
CA PHE A 62 29.32 -25.83 -35.42
C PHE A 62 29.81 -26.55 -34.16
N ALA A 63 30.75 -25.95 -33.42
CA ALA A 63 31.19 -26.47 -32.14
C ALA A 63 30.04 -26.53 -31.11
N LEU A 64 29.19 -25.51 -31.05
CA LEU A 64 28.02 -25.45 -30.16
C LEU A 64 27.05 -26.62 -30.40
N VAL A 65 26.78 -26.95 -31.66
CA VAL A 65 25.92 -28.09 -32.03
C VAL A 65 26.54 -29.41 -31.57
N LYS A 66 27.86 -29.56 -31.68
CA LYS A 66 28.56 -30.79 -31.26
C LYS A 66 28.61 -30.99 -29.74
N VAL A 67 28.74 -29.91 -28.98
CA VAL A 67 28.78 -29.97 -27.51
C VAL A 67 27.39 -29.94 -26.86
N TRP A 68 26.34 -29.99 -27.68
CA TRP A 68 24.96 -29.98 -27.22
C TRP A 68 24.70 -31.13 -26.23
N GLY A 69 24.12 -30.79 -25.08
CA GLY A 69 23.90 -31.71 -23.96
C GLY A 69 24.96 -31.65 -22.86
N ASN A 70 26.14 -31.06 -23.10
CA ASN A 70 27.11 -30.76 -22.04
C ASN A 70 27.09 -29.27 -21.68
N MET A 71 26.42 -28.94 -20.58
CA MET A 71 26.19 -27.55 -20.18
C MET A 71 27.47 -26.76 -19.92
N THR A 72 28.53 -27.38 -19.38
CA THR A 72 29.81 -26.70 -19.16
C THR A 72 30.46 -26.28 -20.47
N LEU A 73 30.43 -27.16 -21.49
CA LEU A 73 31.00 -26.87 -22.80
C LEU A 73 30.12 -25.90 -23.62
N ILE A 74 28.79 -25.95 -23.45
CA ILE A 74 27.87 -24.97 -24.05
C ILE A 74 28.19 -23.56 -23.52
N ILE A 75 28.45 -23.43 -22.22
CA ILE A 75 28.79 -22.15 -21.58
C ILE A 75 30.14 -21.64 -22.08
N ASP A 76 31.17 -22.48 -22.08
CA ASP A 76 32.51 -22.14 -22.59
C ASP A 76 32.45 -21.62 -24.04
N ASN A 77 31.58 -22.22 -24.88
CA ASN A 77 31.35 -21.76 -26.25
C ASN A 77 30.59 -20.41 -26.30
N LEU A 78 29.44 -20.32 -25.63
CA LEU A 78 28.55 -19.14 -25.71
C LEU A 78 29.18 -17.87 -25.14
N ILE A 79 30.02 -17.98 -24.11
CA ILE A 79 30.77 -16.84 -23.54
C ILE A 79 31.67 -16.18 -24.59
N ILE A 80 32.14 -16.94 -25.58
CA ILE A 80 33.00 -16.43 -26.65
C ILE A 80 32.15 -16.07 -27.88
N THR A 81 31.30 -16.98 -28.36
CA THR A 81 30.56 -16.79 -29.63
C THR A 81 29.55 -15.64 -29.58
N LEU A 82 28.89 -15.38 -28.45
CA LEU A 82 27.91 -14.29 -28.33
C LEU A 82 28.57 -12.90 -28.44
N PRO A 83 29.66 -12.57 -27.71
CA PRO A 83 30.37 -11.30 -27.91
C PRO A 83 30.85 -11.05 -29.34
N PHE A 84 31.32 -12.08 -30.06
CA PHE A 84 31.69 -11.95 -31.48
C PHE A 84 30.48 -11.62 -32.35
N PHE A 85 29.35 -12.29 -32.12
CA PHE A 85 28.10 -11.98 -32.81
C PHE A 85 27.64 -10.54 -32.54
N THR A 86 27.62 -10.12 -31.27
CA THR A 86 27.28 -8.76 -30.86
C THR A 86 28.19 -7.70 -31.49
N ALA A 87 29.51 -7.96 -31.52
CA ALA A 87 30.47 -7.05 -32.12
C ALA A 87 30.22 -6.83 -33.62
N ILE A 88 29.88 -7.89 -34.36
CA ILE A 88 29.53 -7.80 -35.79
C ILE A 88 28.17 -7.11 -35.96
N PHE A 89 27.16 -7.47 -35.17
CA PHE A 89 25.84 -6.86 -35.24
C PHE A 89 25.92 -5.34 -35.05
N LYS A 90 26.60 -4.89 -33.99
CA LYS A 90 26.82 -3.46 -33.70
C LYS A 90 27.55 -2.75 -34.84
N LEU A 91 28.61 -3.35 -35.38
CA LEU A 91 29.39 -2.77 -36.48
C LEU A 91 28.53 -2.56 -37.74
N ASN A 92 27.68 -3.54 -38.09
CA ASN A 92 26.79 -3.46 -39.25
C ASN A 92 25.66 -2.44 -39.04
N VAL A 93 25.06 -2.38 -37.85
CA VAL A 93 24.01 -1.40 -37.53
C VAL A 93 24.57 0.02 -37.61
N LEU A 94 25.74 0.28 -37.01
CA LEU A 94 26.34 1.61 -37.04
C LEU A 94 26.77 2.02 -38.46
N TRP A 95 27.26 1.08 -39.26
CA TRP A 95 27.56 1.30 -40.67
C TRP A 95 26.31 1.62 -41.49
N ALA A 96 25.20 0.88 -41.29
CA ALA A 96 23.93 1.13 -41.96
C ALA A 96 23.31 2.50 -41.57
N LYS A 97 23.63 3.02 -40.39
CA LYS A 97 23.13 4.29 -39.86
C LYS A 97 24.15 5.45 -39.99
N GLU A 98 25.16 5.34 -40.86
CA GLU A 98 26.25 6.32 -41.00
C GLU A 98 25.74 7.79 -41.07
N GLU A 99 24.66 8.04 -41.80
CA GLU A 99 24.10 9.39 -41.95
C GLU A 99 23.55 9.96 -40.63
N GLU A 100 22.84 9.17 -39.84
CA GLU A 100 22.33 9.61 -38.55
C GLU A 100 23.46 9.79 -37.53
N VAL A 101 24.50 8.94 -37.60
CA VAL A 101 25.70 9.09 -36.76
C VAL A 101 26.45 10.38 -37.12
N GLN A 102 26.56 10.73 -38.42
CA GLN A 102 27.14 12.01 -38.85
C GLN A 102 26.39 13.18 -38.21
N LYS A 103 25.06 13.17 -38.30
CA LYS A 103 24.25 14.28 -37.77
C LYS A 103 24.40 14.42 -36.25
N LEU A 104 24.57 13.32 -35.50
CA LEU A 104 24.88 13.41 -34.06
C LEU A 104 26.21 14.14 -33.80
N PHE A 105 27.26 13.82 -34.54
CA PHE A 105 28.53 14.52 -34.38
C PHE A 105 28.47 15.98 -34.84
N ASP A 106 27.66 16.28 -35.86
CA ASP A 106 27.38 17.65 -36.29
C ASP A 106 26.64 18.43 -35.19
N ASP A 107 25.63 17.83 -34.53
CA ASP A 107 24.91 18.42 -33.40
C ASP A 107 25.87 18.71 -32.22
N ILE A 108 26.77 17.77 -31.91
CA ILE A 108 27.81 17.98 -30.87
C ILE A 108 28.72 19.13 -31.28
N SER A 109 29.21 19.15 -32.52
CA SER A 109 30.05 20.23 -33.03
C SER A 109 29.35 21.58 -32.93
N GLU A 110 28.07 21.65 -33.26
CA GLU A 110 27.27 22.86 -33.13
C GLU A 110 27.16 23.27 -31.65
N ASP A 111 26.91 22.34 -30.75
CA ASP A 111 26.84 22.63 -29.32
C ASP A 111 28.15 23.22 -28.78
N TRP A 112 29.31 22.69 -29.18
CA TRP A 112 30.63 23.22 -28.80
C TRP A 112 30.96 24.57 -29.46
N SER A 113 30.35 24.88 -30.60
CA SER A 113 30.51 26.15 -31.35
C SER A 113 29.82 27.36 -30.69
N ARG A 114 28.86 27.13 -29.80
CA ARG A 114 28.04 28.20 -29.22
C ARG A 114 28.80 28.98 -28.15
N PRO A 115 28.59 30.31 -28.06
CA PRO A 115 29.14 31.11 -26.97
C PRO A 115 28.56 30.64 -25.62
N ARG A 116 29.44 30.42 -24.64
CA ARG A 116 29.11 29.86 -23.31
C ARG A 116 29.71 30.70 -22.20
N SER A 117 29.07 30.68 -21.03
CA SER A 117 29.70 31.19 -19.81
C SER A 117 30.84 30.25 -19.35
N GLU A 118 31.73 30.76 -18.50
CA GLU A 118 32.83 29.95 -17.95
C GLU A 118 32.30 28.72 -17.17
N ILE A 119 31.19 28.89 -16.45
CA ILE A 119 30.50 27.81 -15.73
C ILE A 119 29.99 26.74 -16.70
N GLU A 120 29.31 27.16 -17.78
CA GLU A 120 28.79 26.25 -18.81
C GLU A 120 29.91 25.49 -19.54
N ARG A 121 31.03 26.17 -19.83
CA ARG A 121 32.22 25.55 -20.42
C ARG A 121 32.81 24.50 -19.49
N ASN A 122 32.97 24.82 -18.20
CA ASN A 122 33.54 23.91 -17.20
C ASN A 122 32.71 22.63 -17.03
N ILE A 123 31.38 22.73 -17.05
CA ILE A 123 30.48 21.56 -17.02
C ILE A 123 30.76 20.63 -18.20
N MET A 124 30.80 21.19 -19.41
CA MET A 124 31.00 20.43 -20.64
C MET A 124 32.40 19.80 -20.75
N VAL A 125 33.44 20.49 -20.29
CA VAL A 125 34.80 19.95 -20.23
C VAL A 125 34.89 18.82 -19.18
N LYS A 126 34.23 18.96 -18.04
CA LYS A 126 34.20 17.93 -16.99
C LYS A 126 33.56 16.64 -17.50
N THR A 127 32.40 16.71 -18.16
CA THR A 127 31.73 15.52 -18.70
C THR A 127 32.54 14.88 -19.82
N ALA A 128 33.16 15.68 -20.70
CA ALA A 128 34.06 15.17 -21.74
C ALA A 128 35.32 14.50 -21.17
N THR A 129 35.88 15.02 -20.07
CA THR A 129 37.03 14.41 -19.36
C THR A 129 36.69 13.03 -18.84
N VAL A 130 35.52 12.87 -18.21
CA VAL A 130 35.03 11.58 -17.72
C VAL A 130 34.87 10.60 -18.89
N ALA A 131 34.21 11.01 -19.97
CA ALA A 131 34.01 10.18 -21.15
C ALA A 131 35.34 9.68 -21.74
N ARG A 132 36.36 10.55 -21.82
CA ARG A 132 37.70 10.18 -22.29
C ARG A 132 38.40 9.19 -21.37
N ASN A 133 38.38 9.42 -20.07
CA ASN A 133 39.03 8.53 -19.10
C ASN A 133 38.40 7.14 -19.12
N VAL A 134 37.06 7.06 -19.19
CA VAL A 134 36.32 5.80 -19.35
C VAL A 134 36.72 5.09 -20.65
N THR A 135 36.80 5.83 -21.76
CA THR A 135 37.20 5.27 -23.05
C THR A 135 38.62 4.71 -23.01
N ILE A 136 39.59 5.46 -22.47
CA ILE A 136 40.99 5.02 -22.33
C ILE A 136 41.07 3.74 -21.48
N PHE A 137 40.40 3.74 -20.33
CA PHE A 137 40.37 2.59 -19.43
C PHE A 137 39.76 1.35 -20.11
N ALA A 138 38.66 1.53 -20.85
CA ALA A 138 38.01 0.44 -21.55
C ALA A 138 38.92 -0.20 -22.62
N TYR A 139 39.66 0.60 -23.40
CA TYR A 139 40.62 0.06 -24.37
C TYR A 139 41.78 -0.67 -23.71
N ILE A 140 42.31 -0.15 -22.60
CA ILE A 140 43.35 -0.83 -21.83
C ILE A 140 42.81 -2.21 -21.41
N LEU A 141 41.64 -2.26 -20.77
CA LEU A 141 41.04 -3.50 -20.30
C LEU A 141 40.84 -4.53 -21.43
N VAL A 142 40.35 -4.11 -22.59
CA VAL A 142 40.10 -5.01 -23.72
C VAL A 142 41.40 -5.57 -24.31
N ILE A 143 42.43 -4.74 -24.45
CA ILE A 143 43.76 -5.21 -24.90
C ILE A 143 44.30 -6.22 -23.88
N TRP A 144 44.20 -5.93 -22.58
CA TRP A 144 44.62 -6.86 -21.52
C TRP A 144 43.89 -8.20 -21.58
N VAL A 145 42.57 -8.20 -21.76
CA VAL A 145 41.77 -9.45 -21.86
C VAL A 145 42.19 -10.28 -23.07
N ILE A 146 42.39 -9.65 -24.24
CA ILE A 146 42.83 -10.35 -25.46
C ILE A 146 44.23 -10.96 -25.25
N LEU A 147 45.15 -10.23 -24.62
CA LEU A 147 46.49 -10.73 -24.32
C LEU A 147 46.45 -11.92 -23.36
N ILE A 148 45.64 -11.87 -22.29
CA ILE A 148 45.52 -12.97 -21.32
C ILE A 148 45.03 -14.26 -21.99
N HIS A 149 44.11 -14.16 -22.96
CA HIS A 149 43.56 -15.35 -23.63
C HIS A 149 44.48 -15.91 -24.72
N HIS A 150 45.17 -15.06 -25.49
CA HIS A 150 45.93 -15.51 -26.66
C HIS A 150 47.42 -15.71 -26.38
N LEU A 151 48.04 -14.89 -25.53
CA LEU A 151 49.49 -14.94 -25.27
C LEU A 151 49.98 -16.29 -24.72
N PRO A 152 49.27 -16.99 -23.81
CA PRO A 152 49.71 -18.29 -23.29
C PRO A 152 49.90 -19.36 -24.37
N LEU A 153 49.11 -19.32 -25.44
CA LEU A 153 49.24 -20.24 -26.56
C LEU A 153 50.57 -20.00 -27.29
N TRP A 154 50.90 -18.74 -27.58
CA TRP A 154 52.09 -18.37 -28.33
C TRP A 154 53.39 -18.49 -27.52
N VAL A 155 53.33 -18.27 -26.20
CA VAL A 155 54.51 -18.30 -25.33
C VAL A 155 54.80 -19.70 -24.79
N ALA A 156 53.77 -20.45 -24.43
CA ALA A 156 53.91 -21.69 -23.67
C ALA A 156 53.15 -22.89 -24.28
N GLY A 157 52.43 -22.69 -25.39
CA GLY A 157 51.56 -23.74 -25.95
C GLY A 157 50.36 -24.07 -25.05
N ILE A 158 50.02 -23.21 -24.08
CA ILE A 158 48.96 -23.44 -23.11
C ILE A 158 47.68 -22.75 -23.60
N VAL A 159 46.57 -23.49 -23.56
CA VAL A 159 45.26 -22.94 -23.89
C VAL A 159 44.48 -22.66 -22.60
N PRO A 160 43.99 -21.43 -22.37
CA PRO A 160 43.28 -21.05 -21.14
C PRO A 160 41.79 -21.48 -21.14
N ARG A 161 41.51 -22.71 -21.57
CA ARG A 161 40.20 -23.37 -21.46
C ARG A 161 40.39 -24.88 -21.36
N THR A 162 39.35 -25.62 -21.03
CA THR A 162 39.40 -27.09 -20.96
C THR A 162 39.36 -27.69 -22.38
N PRO A 163 40.45 -28.28 -22.91
CA PRO A 163 40.41 -28.94 -24.21
C PRO A 163 39.61 -30.24 -24.11
N THR A 164 38.86 -30.60 -25.15
CA THR A 164 38.08 -31.85 -25.18
C THR A 164 38.24 -32.60 -26.49
N ASN A 165 38.21 -33.93 -26.44
CA ASN A 165 38.27 -34.78 -27.63
C ASN A 165 37.05 -34.63 -28.57
N LEU A 166 36.03 -33.83 -28.19
CA LEU A 166 34.83 -33.57 -28.99
C LEU A 166 35.04 -32.44 -29.99
N THR A 167 35.80 -31.42 -29.59
CA THR A 167 36.01 -30.17 -30.35
C THR A 167 37.48 -29.92 -30.69
N ASP A 168 38.41 -30.65 -30.07
CA ASP A 168 39.85 -30.43 -30.20
C ASP A 168 40.57 -31.68 -30.70
N GLY A 169 41.53 -31.46 -31.62
CA GLY A 169 42.49 -32.48 -32.05
C GLY A 169 43.72 -32.55 -31.12
N THR A 170 44.85 -32.99 -31.67
CA THR A 170 46.14 -33.09 -30.94
C THR A 170 46.72 -31.75 -30.51
N ARG A 171 46.30 -30.65 -31.14
CA ARG A 171 46.64 -29.26 -30.80
C ARG A 171 45.36 -28.46 -30.64
N ALA A 172 45.15 -27.87 -29.47
CA ALA A 172 43.95 -27.07 -29.19
C ALA A 172 44.17 -25.58 -29.53
N LEU A 173 43.13 -24.93 -30.03
CA LEU A 173 43.09 -23.48 -30.31
C LEU A 173 42.49 -22.71 -29.11
N VAL A 174 42.74 -21.39 -29.04
CA VAL A 174 42.21 -20.54 -27.96
C VAL A 174 40.69 -20.61 -27.87
N MET A 175 40.01 -20.60 -29.02
CA MET A 175 38.54 -20.68 -29.09
C MET A 175 38.06 -22.11 -29.37
N GLN A 176 36.96 -22.50 -28.74
CA GLN A 176 36.29 -23.77 -29.01
C GLN A 176 35.55 -23.71 -30.35
N THR A 177 36.18 -24.23 -31.41
CA THR A 177 35.75 -24.08 -32.81
C THR A 177 36.00 -25.38 -33.58
N ILE A 178 35.20 -25.64 -34.63
CA ILE A 178 35.40 -26.79 -35.54
C ILE A 178 35.48 -26.28 -36.98
N TYR A 179 36.53 -26.68 -37.70
CA TYR A 179 36.75 -26.31 -39.10
C TYR A 179 36.48 -27.49 -40.04
N PHE A 180 36.29 -27.20 -41.33
CA PHE A 180 36.12 -28.20 -42.39
C PHE A 180 37.47 -28.73 -42.94
N TYR A 181 38.59 -28.25 -42.41
CA TYR A 181 39.95 -28.64 -42.73
C TYR A 181 40.67 -29.04 -41.44
N ASP A 182 41.75 -29.82 -41.54
CA ASP A 182 42.53 -30.24 -40.37
C ASP A 182 43.35 -29.07 -39.81
N GLU A 183 42.91 -28.55 -38.68
CA GLU A 183 43.53 -27.45 -37.95
C GLU A 183 44.76 -27.87 -37.13
N THR A 184 45.11 -29.16 -37.05
CA THR A 184 46.27 -29.64 -36.26
C THR A 184 47.59 -29.59 -37.03
N LEU A 185 47.52 -29.52 -38.35
CA LEU A 185 48.69 -29.53 -39.24
C LEU A 185 49.37 -28.16 -39.32
N THR A 186 50.67 -28.14 -39.57
CA THR A 186 51.40 -26.92 -39.94
C THR A 186 51.37 -26.78 -41.47
N PRO A 187 51.07 -25.59 -42.06
CA PRO A 187 50.92 -24.27 -41.43
C PRO A 187 49.47 -23.88 -41.06
N THR A 188 48.48 -24.77 -41.22
CA THR A 188 47.06 -24.44 -41.04
C THR A 188 46.74 -24.02 -39.60
N PHE A 189 47.35 -24.67 -38.61
CA PHE A 189 47.22 -24.29 -37.20
C PHE A 189 47.65 -22.85 -36.95
N GLU A 190 48.85 -22.47 -37.40
CA GLU A 190 49.43 -21.15 -37.14
C GLU A 190 48.63 -20.05 -37.84
N ILE A 191 48.13 -20.34 -39.05
CA ILE A 191 47.26 -19.43 -39.79
C ILE A 191 45.94 -19.23 -39.03
N THR A 192 45.28 -20.32 -38.61
CA THR A 192 43.99 -20.24 -37.91
C THR A 192 44.12 -19.56 -36.55
N ALA A 193 45.16 -19.88 -35.77
CA ALA A 193 45.44 -19.20 -34.50
C ALA A 193 45.68 -17.70 -34.69
N THR A 194 46.42 -17.31 -35.74
CA THR A 194 46.65 -15.90 -36.09
C THR A 194 45.34 -15.21 -36.49
N CYS A 195 44.51 -15.86 -37.31
CA CYS A 195 43.20 -15.35 -37.71
C CYS A 195 42.24 -15.19 -36.53
N GLN A 196 42.24 -16.11 -35.54
CA GLN A 196 41.46 -15.97 -34.30
C GLN A 196 41.93 -14.80 -33.44
N PHE A 197 43.25 -14.58 -33.34
CA PHE A 197 43.81 -13.40 -32.65
C PHE A 197 43.41 -12.09 -33.33
N LEU A 198 43.57 -12.00 -34.65
CA LEU A 198 43.16 -10.83 -35.43
C LEU A 198 41.65 -10.58 -35.33
N SER A 199 40.84 -11.64 -35.38
CA SER A 199 39.38 -11.54 -35.19
C SER A 199 39.03 -11.00 -33.80
N SER A 200 39.76 -11.42 -32.76
CA SER A 200 39.57 -10.93 -31.38
C SER A 200 39.89 -9.44 -31.25
N LEU A 201 40.94 -8.96 -31.93
CA LEU A 201 41.27 -7.53 -31.98
C LEU A 201 40.18 -6.72 -32.68
N VAL A 202 39.68 -7.21 -33.82
CA VAL A 202 38.59 -6.54 -34.56
C VAL A 202 37.32 -6.50 -33.72
N ALA A 203 36.88 -7.64 -33.17
CA ALA A 203 35.66 -7.71 -32.37
C ALA A 203 35.76 -6.94 -31.05
N GLY A 204 36.88 -7.06 -30.35
CA GLY A 204 37.11 -6.34 -29.09
C GLY A 204 37.14 -4.82 -29.30
N SER A 205 37.81 -4.36 -30.36
CA SER A 205 37.84 -2.93 -30.69
C SER A 205 36.48 -2.40 -31.14
N SER A 206 35.73 -3.12 -31.98
CA SER A 206 34.40 -2.68 -32.42
C SER A 206 33.40 -2.65 -31.29
N TYR A 207 33.36 -3.70 -30.46
CA TYR A 207 32.48 -3.78 -29.30
C TYR A 207 32.73 -2.60 -28.34
N THR A 208 33.99 -2.38 -27.98
CA THR A 208 34.38 -1.33 -27.02
C THR A 208 34.16 0.07 -27.57
N THR A 209 34.51 0.29 -28.83
CA THR A 209 34.34 1.60 -29.49
C THR A 209 32.90 2.05 -29.44
N ILE A 210 31.97 1.17 -29.80
CA ILE A 210 30.56 1.51 -29.97
C ILE A 210 29.92 1.82 -28.61
N ASP A 211 30.24 1.03 -27.57
CA ASP A 211 29.77 1.28 -26.21
C ASP A 211 30.37 2.55 -25.60
N CYS A 212 31.65 2.83 -25.86
CA CYS A 212 32.31 4.07 -25.43
C CYS A 212 31.74 5.30 -26.15
N VAL A 213 31.38 5.18 -27.43
CA VAL A 213 30.67 6.24 -28.16
C VAL A 213 29.31 6.49 -27.53
N PHE A 214 28.52 5.45 -27.29
CA PHE A 214 27.21 5.59 -26.64
C PHE A 214 27.33 6.26 -25.25
N GLY A 215 28.29 5.82 -24.42
CA GLY A 215 28.57 6.43 -23.12
C GLY A 215 29.01 7.89 -23.21
N ALA A 216 29.85 8.24 -24.19
CA ALA A 216 30.26 9.62 -24.43
C ALA A 216 29.07 10.50 -24.85
N LEU A 217 28.15 9.99 -25.66
CA LEU A 217 26.92 10.69 -26.06
C LEU A 217 25.99 10.91 -24.86
N ILE A 218 25.82 9.91 -23.98
CA ILE A 218 25.05 10.07 -22.74
C ILE A 218 25.66 11.16 -21.85
N LEU A 219 26.98 11.15 -21.68
CA LEU A 219 27.67 12.15 -20.88
C LEU A 219 27.59 13.56 -21.50
N HIS A 220 27.55 13.67 -22.84
CA HIS A 220 27.26 14.93 -23.54
C HIS A 220 25.85 15.42 -23.23
N VAL A 221 24.83 14.56 -23.33
CA VAL A 221 23.43 14.88 -22.96
C VAL A 221 23.34 15.31 -21.50
N SER A 222 23.97 14.58 -20.58
CA SER A 222 24.00 14.94 -19.16
C SER A 222 24.66 16.30 -18.93
N GLY A 223 25.72 16.62 -19.67
CA GLY A 223 26.34 17.96 -19.64
C GLY A 223 25.39 19.05 -20.14
N GLN A 224 24.68 18.80 -21.24
CA GLN A 224 23.68 19.75 -21.77
C GLN A 224 22.51 19.97 -20.81
N LEU A 225 22.06 18.93 -20.10
CA LEU A 225 21.01 19.05 -19.08
C LEU A 225 21.47 19.88 -17.86
N GLN A 226 22.71 19.72 -17.40
CA GLN A 226 23.28 20.57 -16.35
C GLN A 226 23.46 22.02 -16.80
N VAL A 227 23.86 22.24 -18.06
CA VAL A 227 23.88 23.59 -18.65
C VAL A 227 22.48 24.19 -18.70
N LEU A 228 21.46 23.39 -19.05
CA LEU A 228 20.06 23.82 -19.05
C LEU A 228 19.57 24.16 -17.64
N GLU A 229 19.94 23.37 -16.63
CA GLU A 229 19.64 23.63 -15.21
C GLU A 229 20.17 25.00 -14.79
N VAL A 230 21.44 25.30 -15.07
CA VAL A 230 22.05 26.61 -14.77
C VAL A 230 21.31 27.74 -15.47
N LYS A 231 20.90 27.55 -16.73
CA LYS A 231 20.13 28.56 -17.47
C LYS A 231 18.75 28.78 -16.86
N VAL A 232 18.07 27.72 -16.42
CA VAL A 232 16.77 27.80 -15.74
C VAL A 232 16.89 28.51 -14.39
N GLN A 233 17.91 28.20 -13.60
CA GLN A 233 18.18 28.88 -12.33
C GLN A 233 18.40 30.38 -12.55
N ASN A 234 19.10 30.74 -13.63
CA ASN A 234 19.36 32.14 -13.98
C ASN A 234 18.14 32.89 -14.55
N LEU A 235 17.05 32.22 -14.95
CA LEU A 235 15.82 32.89 -15.39
C LEU A 235 15.24 33.81 -14.31
N CYS A 236 15.44 33.46 -13.03
CA CYS A 236 14.98 34.23 -11.89
C CYS A 236 15.90 35.42 -11.56
N ASN A 237 17.09 35.55 -12.16
CA ASN A 237 17.99 36.68 -11.90
C ASN A 237 17.46 38.00 -12.48
N HIS A 238 16.51 37.94 -13.41
CA HIS A 238 15.81 39.11 -13.95
C HIS A 238 14.67 39.61 -13.04
N TYR A 239 14.49 38.98 -11.87
CA TYR A 239 13.58 39.44 -10.83
C TYR A 239 14.26 40.54 -10.01
N ASP A 240 13.82 41.78 -10.21
CA ASP A 240 14.27 42.90 -9.40
C ASP A 240 13.55 42.88 -8.05
N LYS A 241 14.30 42.60 -6.98
CA LYS A 241 13.80 42.54 -5.60
C LYS A 241 13.31 43.90 -5.10
N ALA A 242 13.84 45.01 -5.61
CA ALA A 242 13.47 46.36 -5.18
C ALA A 242 12.14 46.82 -5.81
N THR A 243 11.93 46.51 -7.09
CA THR A 243 10.70 46.88 -7.82
C THR A 243 9.63 45.79 -7.85
N LYS A 244 9.95 44.57 -7.37
CA LYS A 244 9.10 43.36 -7.44
C LYS A 244 8.58 43.08 -8.85
N SER A 245 9.38 43.40 -9.87
CA SER A 245 8.99 43.26 -11.27
C SER A 245 10.07 42.50 -12.04
N VAL A 246 9.64 41.77 -13.07
CA VAL A 246 10.53 41.09 -14.01
C VAL A 246 10.48 41.85 -15.33
N ASP A 247 11.64 42.13 -15.92
CA ASP A 247 11.69 42.61 -17.30
C ASP A 247 11.14 41.50 -18.22
N LYS A 248 9.89 41.67 -18.65
CA LYS A 248 9.16 40.67 -19.45
C LYS A 248 9.84 40.37 -20.77
N ILE A 249 10.55 41.32 -21.37
CA ILE A 249 11.19 41.14 -22.69
C ILE A 249 12.44 40.28 -22.54
N LEU A 250 13.27 40.59 -21.54
CA LEU A 250 14.47 39.80 -21.22
C LEU A 250 14.10 38.39 -20.74
N PHE A 251 13.14 38.26 -19.84
CA PHE A 251 12.67 36.97 -19.36
C PHE A 251 12.11 36.09 -20.49
N GLN A 252 11.27 36.64 -21.38
CA GLN A 252 10.73 35.89 -22.51
C GLN A 252 11.84 35.47 -23.50
N LYS A 253 12.85 36.32 -23.69
CA LYS A 253 14.02 36.02 -24.55
C LYS A 253 14.83 34.85 -23.98
N ASP A 254 15.09 34.85 -22.68
CA ASP A 254 15.86 33.78 -22.03
C ASP A 254 15.05 32.49 -21.90
N LEU A 255 13.74 32.59 -21.63
CA LEU A 255 12.84 31.45 -21.65
C LEU A 255 12.79 30.80 -23.05
N ASN A 256 12.71 31.60 -24.12
CA ASN A 256 12.78 31.09 -25.49
C ASN A 256 14.13 30.42 -25.80
N SER A 257 15.23 30.94 -25.24
CA SER A 257 16.56 30.34 -25.37
C SER A 257 16.65 28.98 -24.66
N VAL A 258 16.11 28.89 -23.43
CA VAL A 258 15.99 27.66 -22.64
C VAL A 258 15.12 26.63 -23.35
N ALA A 259 13.93 27.02 -23.83
CA ALA A 259 13.03 26.13 -24.55
C ALA A 259 13.67 25.56 -25.82
N LYS A 260 14.36 26.39 -26.61
CA LYS A 260 15.12 25.93 -27.79
C LYS A 260 16.28 25.01 -27.43
N ALA A 261 16.97 25.27 -26.33
CA ALA A 261 18.03 24.39 -25.84
C ALA A 261 17.48 23.02 -25.42
N HIS A 262 16.38 23.00 -24.66
CA HIS A 262 15.73 21.76 -24.24
C HIS A 262 15.23 20.94 -25.44
N GLN A 263 14.56 21.58 -26.40
CA GLN A 263 14.09 20.91 -27.61
C GLN A 263 15.22 20.24 -28.39
N ARG A 264 16.39 20.87 -28.46
CA ARG A 264 17.57 20.28 -29.13
C ARG A 264 18.09 19.04 -28.41
N VAL A 265 18.12 19.06 -27.07
CA VAL A 265 18.51 17.88 -26.29
C VAL A 265 17.55 16.72 -26.52
N ILE A 266 16.24 16.99 -26.57
CA ILE A 266 15.21 15.97 -26.87
C ILE A 266 15.44 15.36 -28.25
N LEU A 267 15.64 16.19 -29.28
CA LEU A 267 15.90 15.71 -30.64
C LEU A 267 17.20 14.90 -30.75
N PHE A 268 18.24 15.31 -30.00
CA PHE A 268 19.50 14.58 -29.92
C PHE A 268 19.32 13.19 -29.31
N VAL A 269 18.60 13.09 -28.18
CA VAL A 269 18.30 11.81 -27.52
C VAL A 269 17.47 10.90 -28.44
N LYS A 270 16.46 11.43 -29.11
CA LYS A 270 15.65 10.65 -30.07
C LYS A 270 16.49 10.06 -31.20
N ARG A 271 17.46 10.82 -31.72
CA ARG A 271 18.40 10.32 -32.73
C ARG A 271 19.33 9.25 -32.17
N MET A 272 19.82 9.41 -30.94
CA MET A 272 20.58 8.35 -30.27
C MET A 272 19.77 7.07 -30.13
N GLU A 273 18.50 7.16 -29.72
CA GLU A 273 17.63 5.99 -29.56
C GLU A 273 17.45 5.21 -30.87
N ASN A 274 17.16 5.90 -31.98
CA ASN A 274 17.02 5.29 -33.31
C ASN A 274 18.31 4.55 -33.77
N ILE A 275 19.49 4.97 -33.29
CA ILE A 275 20.75 4.30 -33.63
C ILE A 275 21.01 3.13 -32.68
N PHE A 276 20.90 3.33 -31.36
CA PHE A 276 21.42 2.41 -30.35
C PHE A 276 20.40 1.43 -29.77
N CYS A 277 19.09 1.66 -29.90
CA CYS A 277 18.07 0.84 -29.26
C CYS A 277 18.16 -0.65 -29.64
N MET A 278 18.27 -0.96 -30.94
CA MET A 278 18.42 -2.33 -31.43
C MET A 278 19.72 -2.99 -30.96
N MET A 279 20.82 -2.22 -30.90
CA MET A 279 22.11 -2.70 -30.39
C MET A 279 22.05 -3.05 -28.90
N LEU A 280 21.35 -2.24 -28.11
CA LEU A 280 21.15 -2.50 -26.68
C LEU A 280 20.23 -3.69 -26.42
N LEU A 281 19.18 -3.87 -27.25
CA LEU A 281 18.27 -5.01 -27.15
C LEU A 281 18.98 -6.35 -27.42
N GLU A 282 19.82 -6.39 -28.45
CA GLU A 282 20.62 -7.58 -28.79
C GLU A 282 21.64 -7.87 -27.68
N GLN A 283 22.37 -6.86 -27.21
CA GLN A 283 23.30 -6.97 -26.08
C GLN A 283 22.63 -7.53 -24.82
N PHE A 284 21.43 -7.06 -24.52
CA PHE A 284 20.65 -7.51 -23.37
C PHE A 284 20.23 -8.98 -23.50
N THR A 285 19.81 -9.37 -24.71
CA THR A 285 19.45 -10.76 -25.02
C THR A 285 20.64 -11.69 -24.88
N ALA A 286 21.81 -11.29 -25.39
CA ALA A 286 23.05 -12.05 -25.25
C ALA A 286 23.43 -12.25 -23.77
N PHE A 287 23.36 -11.20 -22.94
CA PHE A 287 23.60 -11.34 -21.51
C PHE A 287 22.58 -12.25 -20.82
N ALA A 288 21.30 -12.19 -21.21
CA ALA A 288 20.28 -13.07 -20.64
C ALA A 288 20.56 -14.56 -20.90
N ILE A 289 21.05 -14.88 -22.10
CA ILE A 289 21.45 -16.26 -22.45
C ILE A 289 22.65 -16.70 -21.59
N ILE A 290 23.67 -15.85 -21.44
CA ILE A 290 24.85 -16.16 -20.61
C ILE A 290 24.45 -16.33 -19.13
N PHE A 291 23.64 -15.43 -18.58
CA PHE A 291 23.19 -15.54 -17.19
C PHE A 291 22.28 -16.74 -16.94
N ALA A 292 21.41 -17.09 -17.89
CA ALA A 292 20.55 -18.28 -17.78
C ALA A 292 21.38 -19.57 -17.76
N THR A 293 22.40 -19.66 -18.61
CA THR A 293 23.28 -20.83 -18.70
C THR A 293 24.22 -20.93 -17.50
N GLU A 294 24.82 -19.82 -17.03
CA GLU A 294 25.60 -19.81 -15.78
C GLU A 294 24.75 -20.07 -14.53
N GLY A 295 23.50 -19.59 -14.51
CA GLY A 295 22.54 -19.89 -13.45
C GLY A 295 22.26 -21.38 -13.32
N PHE A 296 22.26 -22.13 -14.44
CA PHE A 296 22.13 -23.58 -14.42
C PHE A 296 23.32 -24.29 -13.76
N ASN A 297 24.56 -23.78 -13.92
CA ASN A 297 25.73 -24.30 -13.21
C ASN A 297 25.62 -24.06 -11.70
N VAL A 298 25.17 -22.88 -11.30
CA VAL A 298 24.93 -22.54 -9.88
C VAL A 298 23.85 -23.44 -9.28
N ILE A 299 22.75 -23.68 -9.99
CA ILE A 299 21.69 -24.60 -9.56
C ILE A 299 22.20 -26.05 -9.54
N SER A 300 22.99 -26.46 -10.52
CA SER A 300 23.56 -27.83 -10.54
C SER A 300 24.48 -28.10 -9.35
N SER A 301 25.06 -27.08 -8.72
CA SER A 301 25.79 -27.25 -7.45
C SER A 301 24.91 -27.76 -6.29
N THR A 302 23.59 -27.53 -6.32
CA THR A 302 22.66 -28.06 -5.31
C THR A 302 22.39 -29.55 -5.48
N LYS A 303 22.77 -30.15 -6.63
CA LYS A 303 22.72 -31.62 -6.78
C LYS A 303 23.65 -32.33 -5.80
N ILE A 304 24.71 -31.67 -5.34
CA ILE A 304 25.60 -32.19 -4.28
C ILE A 304 24.83 -32.35 -2.96
N TYR A 305 23.94 -31.41 -2.63
CA TYR A 305 23.06 -31.53 -1.48
C TYR A 305 22.16 -32.75 -1.60
N HIS A 306 21.48 -32.92 -2.74
CA HIS A 306 20.59 -34.05 -2.95
C HIS A 306 21.34 -35.39 -2.98
N ALA A 307 22.53 -35.45 -3.57
CA ALA A 307 23.37 -36.65 -3.58
C ALA A 307 23.86 -37.02 -2.17
N ALA A 308 24.29 -36.04 -1.37
CA ALA A 308 24.70 -36.26 0.02
C ALA A 308 23.50 -36.69 0.88
N TYR A 309 22.35 -36.01 0.74
CA TYR A 309 21.13 -36.29 1.49
C TYR A 309 20.54 -37.67 1.19
N ASN A 310 20.52 -38.07 -0.10
CA ASN A 310 19.97 -39.35 -0.55
C ASN A 310 20.96 -40.52 -0.44
N SER A 311 22.20 -40.26 -0.01
CA SER A 311 23.15 -41.35 0.27
C SER A 311 22.68 -42.18 1.47
N GLU A 312 23.12 -43.42 1.61
CA GLU A 312 22.78 -44.27 2.76
C GLU A 312 23.56 -43.89 4.04
N TRP A 313 23.78 -42.59 4.26
CA TRP A 313 24.61 -42.06 5.34
C TRP A 313 24.07 -42.35 6.74
N VAL A 314 22.78 -42.69 6.85
CA VAL A 314 22.12 -43.14 8.10
C VAL A 314 22.67 -44.48 8.57
N ASN A 315 23.23 -45.30 7.66
CA ASN A 315 23.82 -46.61 7.99
C ASN A 315 25.31 -46.51 8.40
N LEU A 316 25.91 -45.31 8.37
CA LEU A 316 27.32 -45.11 8.71
C LEU A 316 27.55 -45.01 10.22
N LYS A 317 28.79 -45.30 10.65
CA LYS A 317 29.21 -45.07 12.03
C LYS A 317 29.10 -43.58 12.36
N THR A 318 28.78 -43.27 13.63
CA THR A 318 28.47 -41.91 14.11
C THR A 318 29.50 -40.85 13.69
N ARG A 319 30.80 -41.20 13.68
CA ARG A 319 31.89 -40.29 13.28
C ARG A 319 31.81 -39.89 11.79
N ASP A 320 31.47 -40.83 10.92
CA ASP A 320 31.40 -40.63 9.47
C ASP A 320 30.06 -39.98 9.07
N MET A 321 28.99 -40.30 9.82
CA MET A 321 27.68 -39.65 9.72
C MET A 321 27.79 -38.13 9.90
N TYR A 322 28.54 -37.66 10.91
CA TYR A 322 28.75 -36.22 11.14
C TYR A 322 29.45 -35.52 9.97
N GLN A 323 30.34 -36.21 9.25
CA GLN A 323 31.03 -35.63 8.08
C GLN A 323 30.04 -35.40 6.93
N ILE A 324 29.16 -36.37 6.65
CA ILE A 324 28.12 -36.22 5.63
C ILE A 324 27.08 -35.17 6.04
N ILE A 325 26.69 -35.11 7.32
CA ILE A 325 25.80 -34.05 7.84
C ILE A 325 26.43 -32.66 7.64
N MET A 326 27.74 -32.51 7.83
CA MET A 326 28.43 -31.24 7.55
C MET A 326 28.38 -30.87 6.07
N ILE A 327 28.53 -31.85 5.16
CA ILE A 327 28.38 -31.63 3.72
C ILE A 327 26.93 -31.25 3.38
N ILE A 328 25.94 -31.93 3.96
CA ILE A 328 24.50 -31.62 3.78
C ILE A 328 24.21 -30.19 4.26
N ASN A 329 24.62 -29.82 5.48
CA ASN A 329 24.42 -28.47 6.03
C ASN A 329 25.16 -27.39 5.23
N ARG A 330 26.36 -27.69 4.69
CA ARG A 330 27.09 -26.73 3.85
C ARG A 330 26.45 -26.57 2.47
N ALA A 331 25.98 -27.66 1.88
CA ALA A 331 25.40 -27.71 0.55
C ALA A 331 23.95 -27.18 0.49
N GLN A 332 23.27 -27.03 1.65
CA GLN A 332 22.02 -26.27 1.78
C GLN A 332 22.18 -24.80 1.36
N LYS A 333 23.39 -24.23 1.46
CA LYS A 333 23.70 -22.90 0.95
C LYS A 333 24.27 -23.03 -0.47
N PRO A 334 23.51 -22.69 -1.54
CA PRO A 334 24.03 -22.73 -2.90
C PRO A 334 25.29 -21.88 -3.03
N LEU A 335 26.17 -22.20 -3.97
CA LEU A 335 27.33 -21.35 -4.26
C LEU A 335 26.82 -20.01 -4.79
N ILE A 336 27.03 -18.94 -4.03
CA ILE A 336 26.62 -17.59 -4.40
C ILE A 336 27.82 -16.89 -5.03
N VAL A 337 27.74 -16.63 -6.34
CA VAL A 337 28.65 -15.68 -6.99
C VAL A 337 28.17 -14.28 -6.61
N THR A 338 29.06 -13.43 -6.13
CA THR A 338 28.71 -12.04 -5.77
C THR A 338 29.41 -11.06 -6.70
N ALA A 339 28.71 -10.01 -7.11
CA ALA A 339 29.34 -8.89 -7.83
C ALA A 339 30.17 -8.08 -6.81
N GLY A 340 31.47 -8.34 -6.73
CA GLY A 340 32.39 -7.62 -5.84
C GLY A 340 32.05 -7.69 -4.34
N LYS A 341 31.37 -8.77 -3.89
CA LYS A 341 30.78 -8.91 -2.52
C LYS A 341 29.63 -7.96 -2.19
N PHE A 342 29.15 -7.14 -3.14
CA PHE A 342 28.04 -6.20 -2.91
C PHE A 342 26.67 -6.85 -3.05
N ALA A 343 26.48 -7.74 -4.03
CA ALA A 343 25.19 -8.38 -4.26
C ALA A 343 25.35 -9.81 -4.79
N PRO A 344 24.51 -10.77 -4.35
CA PRO A 344 24.45 -12.10 -4.94
C PRO A 344 23.95 -12.00 -6.39
N ILE A 345 24.76 -12.47 -7.33
CA ILE A 345 24.39 -12.64 -8.74
C ILE A 345 23.52 -13.90 -8.80
N SER A 346 22.20 -13.70 -8.82
CA SER A 346 21.22 -14.77 -8.93
C SER A 346 20.29 -14.51 -10.11
N LEU A 347 19.63 -15.55 -10.64
CA LEU A 347 18.59 -15.38 -11.67
C LEU A 347 17.49 -14.42 -11.21
N SER A 348 17.18 -14.38 -9.91
CA SER A 348 16.27 -13.40 -9.30
C SER A 348 16.81 -11.98 -9.37
N THR A 349 18.07 -11.75 -8.99
CA THR A 349 18.73 -10.44 -9.07
C THR A 349 18.83 -9.99 -10.53
N PHE A 350 19.15 -10.90 -11.45
CA PHE A 350 19.20 -10.64 -12.88
C PHE A 350 17.82 -10.33 -13.45
N ALA A 351 16.78 -11.12 -13.14
CA ALA A 351 15.41 -10.84 -13.54
C ALA A 351 14.90 -9.51 -12.95
N LYS A 352 15.35 -9.14 -11.75
CA LYS A 352 15.05 -7.84 -11.12
C LYS A 352 15.77 -6.71 -11.85
N LEU A 353 17.06 -6.87 -12.19
CA LEU A 353 17.81 -5.95 -13.06
C LEU A 353 17.16 -5.83 -14.44
N ILE A 354 16.77 -6.94 -15.06
CA ILE A 354 16.01 -6.98 -16.32
C ILE A 354 14.70 -6.24 -16.18
N LYS A 355 13.92 -6.48 -15.11
CA LYS A 355 12.65 -5.80 -14.86
C LYS A 355 12.86 -4.30 -14.64
N THR A 356 13.91 -3.90 -13.94
CA THR A 356 14.27 -2.50 -13.70
C THR A 356 14.79 -1.81 -14.97
N SER A 357 15.65 -2.47 -15.75
CA SER A 357 16.20 -1.98 -17.02
C SER A 357 15.15 -1.95 -18.13
N ALA A 358 14.30 -2.97 -18.22
CA ALA A 358 13.14 -3.01 -19.10
C ALA A 358 12.10 -1.99 -18.66
N GLY A 359 11.90 -1.77 -17.36
CA GLY A 359 11.10 -0.65 -16.85
C GLY A 359 11.67 0.70 -17.28
N TYR A 360 13.00 0.86 -17.25
CA TYR A 360 13.68 2.06 -17.74
C TYR A 360 13.56 2.23 -19.26
N MET A 361 13.75 1.15 -20.04
CA MET A 361 13.53 1.11 -21.49
C MET A 361 12.07 1.36 -21.85
N SER A 362 11.12 0.83 -21.09
CA SER A 362 9.70 1.10 -21.24
C SER A 362 9.39 2.56 -20.94
N VAL A 363 10.02 3.19 -19.95
CA VAL A 363 9.90 4.64 -19.69
C VAL A 363 10.51 5.46 -20.83
N LEU A 364 11.62 5.01 -21.43
CA LEU A 364 12.26 5.69 -22.56
C LEU A 364 11.45 5.55 -23.86
N LEU A 365 10.95 4.34 -24.16
CA LEU A 365 10.06 4.03 -25.30
C LEU A 365 8.68 4.69 -25.14
N ALA A 366 8.19 4.78 -23.91
CA ALA A 366 7.00 5.53 -23.58
C ALA A 366 7.17 7.03 -23.93
N CYS A 367 8.40 7.56 -23.76
CA CYS A 367 8.76 8.91 -24.15
C CYS A 367 9.09 9.09 -25.66
N ASP A 368 8.96 8.06 -26.51
CA ASP A 368 9.16 8.15 -27.96
C ASP A 368 8.01 8.94 -28.65
N PRO A 369 8.28 10.08 -29.31
CA PRO A 369 7.26 10.85 -30.01
C PRO A 369 6.75 10.23 -31.32
N ASP A 370 7.36 9.14 -31.84
CA ASP A 370 6.95 8.52 -33.12
C ASP A 370 5.93 7.37 -32.98
N PHE A 371 5.48 7.03 -31.76
CA PHE A 371 4.21 6.33 -31.61
C PHE A 371 3.08 7.33 -31.95
N PRO A 372 2.14 7.01 -32.85
CA PRO A 372 1.21 8.00 -33.38
C PRO A 372 0.32 8.54 -32.26
N GLN A 373 0.68 9.72 -31.75
CA GLN A 373 -0.22 10.52 -30.93
C GLN A 373 -1.33 11.02 -31.86
N PRO A 374 -2.60 10.68 -31.61
CA PRO A 374 -3.69 11.41 -32.22
C PRO A 374 -3.66 12.81 -31.59
N CYS A 375 -3.11 13.79 -32.31
CA CYS A 375 -3.42 15.18 -32.07
C CYS A 375 -4.92 15.37 -32.29
N CYS A 376 -5.73 15.30 -31.25
CA CYS A 376 -7.09 15.83 -31.30
C CYS A 376 -7.05 17.31 -30.92
N TYR A 377 -7.03 18.14 -31.96
CA TYR A 377 -7.61 19.48 -31.91
C TYR A 377 -9.03 19.44 -31.32
N TYR A 378 -9.42 20.55 -30.70
CA TYR A 378 -10.73 20.84 -30.13
C TYR A 378 -11.93 20.10 -30.78
N ASN A 379 -12.81 19.59 -29.91
CA ASN A 379 -14.15 19.04 -30.17
C ASN A 379 -14.24 17.74 -30.98
N THR A 380 -14.23 16.58 -30.31
CA THR A 380 -15.32 15.57 -30.33
C THR A 380 -14.93 14.31 -29.56
N THR A 381 -15.95 13.62 -29.06
CA THR A 381 -15.97 12.41 -28.20
C THR A 381 -15.08 11.25 -28.68
N CYS A 382 -14.25 10.71 -27.79
CA CYS A 382 -13.60 9.41 -27.94
C CYS A 382 -14.27 8.35 -27.05
N ILE A 383 -14.71 7.25 -27.66
CA ILE A 383 -15.26 6.04 -27.03
C ILE A 383 -14.09 5.08 -26.71
N PRO A 384 -14.09 4.36 -25.58
CA PRO A 384 -12.94 3.57 -25.13
C PRO A 384 -12.92 2.16 -25.74
N ASN A 385 -11.74 1.68 -26.12
CA ASN A 385 -11.46 0.25 -26.25
C ASN A 385 -10.20 -0.12 -25.46
N LYS A 386 -10.29 -1.24 -24.74
CA LYS A 386 -9.28 -1.82 -23.85
C LYS A 386 -8.03 -2.26 -24.62
N ALA A 387 -6.85 -1.75 -24.24
CA ALA A 387 -5.60 -2.52 -24.00
C ALA A 387 -4.39 -1.59 -23.73
N ASN A 388 -3.74 -1.77 -22.56
CA ASN A 388 -2.28 -1.83 -22.36
C ASN A 388 -1.31 -0.67 -22.69
N ASP A 389 -1.68 0.60 -22.52
CA ASP A 389 -0.66 1.68 -22.44
C ASP A 389 -0.80 2.51 -21.15
N GLY A 390 0.21 2.48 -20.29
CA GLY A 390 0.26 3.14 -18.97
C GLY A 390 0.28 4.68 -18.97
N TYR A 391 -0.04 5.33 -20.10
CA TYR A 391 -0.09 6.79 -20.24
C TYR A 391 -1.41 7.43 -19.82
N PHE A 392 -2.45 6.63 -19.60
CA PHE A 392 -3.81 7.15 -19.51
C PHE A 392 -4.13 7.97 -18.26
N MET A 393 -3.31 7.93 -17.18
CA MET A 393 -3.64 8.62 -15.91
C MET A 393 -2.87 9.91 -15.61
N CYS A 394 -1.71 10.17 -16.22
CA CYS A 394 -0.95 11.40 -15.93
C CYS A 394 -1.68 12.68 -16.36
N ILE A 395 -2.32 12.66 -17.53
CA ILE A 395 -3.06 13.82 -18.06
C ILE A 395 -4.32 14.10 -17.21
N PRO A 396 -5.18 13.10 -16.90
CA PRO A 396 -6.29 13.30 -15.97
C PRO A 396 -5.86 13.79 -14.59
N GLU A 397 -4.80 13.23 -13.99
CA GLU A 397 -4.33 13.66 -12.67
C GLU A 397 -3.76 15.09 -12.70
N GLY A 398 -2.95 15.42 -13.71
CA GLY A 398 -2.41 16.78 -13.89
C GLY A 398 -3.52 17.81 -14.12
N SER A 399 -4.50 17.48 -14.96
CA SER A 399 -5.70 18.31 -15.16
C SER A 399 -6.48 18.50 -13.86
N ASN A 400 -6.64 17.42 -13.07
CA ASN A 400 -7.36 17.46 -11.81
C ASN A 400 -6.64 18.32 -10.74
N VAL A 401 -5.30 18.34 -10.71
CA VAL A 401 -4.53 19.24 -9.85
C VAL A 401 -4.71 20.70 -10.28
N LEU A 402 -4.50 21.01 -11.56
CA LEU A 402 -4.63 22.37 -12.09
C LEU A 402 -6.05 22.92 -11.92
N LYS A 403 -7.06 22.06 -12.01
CA LYS A 403 -8.47 22.41 -11.85
C LYS A 403 -8.81 22.95 -10.45
N HIS A 404 -8.18 22.43 -9.41
CA HIS A 404 -8.46 22.82 -8.02
C HIS A 404 -7.49 23.89 -7.48
N MET A 405 -6.33 24.01 -8.12
CA MET A 405 -5.29 24.97 -7.78
C MET A 405 -5.67 26.41 -8.19
N ASP A 406 -5.51 27.38 -7.29
CA ASP A 406 -5.58 28.81 -7.58
C ASP A 406 -4.17 29.39 -7.76
N ALA A 407 -3.72 29.44 -9.02
CA ALA A 407 -2.40 29.94 -9.39
C ALA A 407 -2.18 31.44 -9.10
N LYS A 408 -3.22 32.19 -8.70
CA LYS A 408 -3.08 33.61 -8.33
C LYS A 408 -2.55 33.79 -6.91
N VAL A 409 -2.65 32.75 -6.08
CA VAL A 409 -2.14 32.77 -4.71
C VAL A 409 -0.72 32.24 -4.69
N ASN A 410 0.18 32.93 -4.00
CA ASN A 410 1.54 32.46 -3.81
C ASN A 410 1.54 31.26 -2.84
N PRO A 411 2.08 30.08 -3.22
CA PRO A 411 2.12 28.90 -2.36
C PRO A 411 2.87 29.11 -1.04
N CYS A 412 3.87 30.01 -1.02
CA CYS A 412 4.62 30.32 0.19
C CYS A 412 3.83 31.18 1.18
N ASP A 413 2.81 31.90 0.72
CA ASP A 413 1.98 32.77 1.55
C ASP A 413 0.75 32.02 2.09
N ASN A 414 0.10 31.21 1.24
CA ASN A 414 -1.02 30.36 1.65
C ASN A 414 -1.14 29.12 0.75
N PHE A 415 -0.46 28.04 1.12
CA PHE A 415 -0.43 26.81 0.35
C PHE A 415 -1.81 26.15 0.20
N TYR A 416 -2.67 26.24 1.21
CA TYR A 416 -4.03 25.69 1.14
C TYR A 416 -4.86 26.40 0.07
N GLN A 417 -4.86 27.73 0.07
CA GLN A 417 -5.58 28.51 -0.94
C GLN A 417 -4.95 28.33 -2.32
N PHE A 418 -3.63 28.23 -2.43
CA PHE A 418 -2.98 27.88 -3.69
C PHE A 418 -3.43 26.51 -4.21
N ALA A 419 -3.44 25.47 -3.36
CA ALA A 419 -3.74 24.11 -3.80
C ALA A 419 -5.25 23.84 -4.00
N CYS A 420 -6.12 24.48 -3.21
CA CYS A 420 -7.55 24.19 -3.12
C CYS A 420 -8.46 25.40 -3.39
N GLY A 421 -7.93 26.57 -3.73
CA GLY A 421 -8.69 27.82 -3.83
C GLY A 421 -9.83 27.77 -4.85
N ASN A 422 -9.71 26.95 -5.88
CA ASN A 422 -10.76 26.71 -6.87
C ASN A 422 -11.66 25.52 -6.54
N TYR A 423 -11.43 24.79 -5.45
CA TYR A 423 -12.24 23.62 -5.09
C TYR A 423 -13.68 23.99 -4.73
N ALA A 424 -13.89 25.11 -4.04
CA ALA A 424 -15.21 25.55 -3.58
C ALA A 424 -16.12 26.10 -4.69
N SER A 425 -15.58 26.43 -5.87
CA SER A 425 -16.35 26.97 -7.00
C SER A 425 -17.02 25.88 -7.86
N PHE A 426 -16.78 24.59 -7.56
CA PHE A 426 -17.43 23.48 -8.24
C PHE A 426 -18.78 23.12 -7.58
N PRO A 427 -19.89 23.04 -8.33
CA PRO A 427 -21.19 22.71 -7.77
C PRO A 427 -21.21 21.27 -7.26
N ALA A 428 -21.65 21.08 -6.01
CA ALA A 428 -21.89 19.75 -5.44
C ALA A 428 -22.95 19.03 -6.29
N THR A 429 -22.59 17.86 -6.82
CA THR A 429 -23.44 17.08 -7.75
C THR A 429 -24.69 16.47 -7.12
N SER A 430 -24.98 16.71 -5.84
CA SER A 430 -26.28 16.35 -5.26
C SER A 430 -26.74 17.29 -4.15
N ARG A 431 -28.03 17.67 -4.19
CA ARG A 431 -28.69 18.49 -3.16
C ARG A 431 -28.71 17.87 -1.75
N LYS A 432 -28.32 16.59 -1.60
CA LYS A 432 -28.25 15.88 -0.31
C LYS A 432 -26.86 15.94 0.35
N VAL A 433 -25.82 16.40 -0.35
CA VAL A 433 -24.45 16.39 0.15
C VAL A 433 -24.01 17.83 0.42
N ARG A 434 -24.04 18.25 1.69
CA ARG A 434 -23.59 19.59 2.11
C ARG A 434 -22.06 19.78 2.05
N PHE A 435 -21.29 18.68 1.98
CA PHE A 435 -19.82 18.71 1.91
C PHE A 435 -19.31 17.56 1.04
N SER A 436 -18.64 17.85 -0.06
CA SER A 436 -18.00 16.85 -0.93
C SER A 436 -16.48 16.96 -0.78
N ASN A 437 -15.84 16.02 -0.09
CA ASN A 437 -14.39 15.84 -0.10
C ASN A 437 -14.01 14.49 -0.74
N HIS A 438 -12.74 14.32 -1.09
CA HIS A 438 -12.27 13.09 -1.76
C HIS A 438 -12.49 11.82 -0.92
N LEU A 439 -12.45 11.92 0.42
CA LEU A 439 -12.81 10.81 1.33
C LEU A 439 -14.28 10.41 1.20
N GLN A 440 -15.19 11.38 1.16
CA GLN A 440 -16.61 11.11 0.97
C GLN A 440 -16.88 10.53 -0.42
N LYS A 441 -16.15 10.95 -1.45
CA LYS A 441 -16.22 10.31 -2.77
C LYS A 441 -15.81 8.84 -2.70
N VAL A 442 -14.66 8.53 -2.08
CA VAL A 442 -14.20 7.14 -1.88
C VAL A 442 -15.21 6.32 -1.07
N ARG A 443 -15.83 6.93 -0.05
CA ARG A 443 -16.90 6.31 0.73
C ARG A 443 -18.12 5.98 -0.15
N ASN A 444 -18.55 6.92 -0.98
CA ASN A 444 -19.69 6.74 -1.88
C ASN A 444 -19.38 5.68 -2.94
N ASP A 445 -18.21 5.76 -3.60
CA ASP A 445 -17.78 4.82 -4.63
C ASP A 445 -17.74 3.39 -4.06
N LYS A 446 -17.18 3.22 -2.86
CA LYS A 446 -17.21 1.92 -2.16
C LYS A 446 -18.65 1.47 -1.84
N SER A 447 -19.49 2.37 -1.35
CA SER A 447 -20.89 2.03 -1.03
C SER A 447 -21.61 1.51 -2.25
N ILE A 448 -21.45 2.16 -3.41
CA ILE A 448 -22.03 1.73 -4.69
C ILE A 448 -21.53 0.32 -5.06
N GLN A 449 -20.23 0.08 -5.01
CA GLN A 449 -19.65 -1.24 -5.30
C GLN A 449 -20.15 -2.34 -4.35
N LEU A 450 -20.39 -2.01 -3.08
CA LEU A 450 -20.99 -2.95 -2.12
C LEU A 450 -22.46 -3.22 -2.42
N ASP A 451 -23.21 -2.20 -2.84
CA ASP A 451 -24.61 -2.34 -3.24
C ASP A 451 -24.76 -3.20 -4.51
N GLU A 452 -23.82 -3.07 -5.46
CA GLU A 452 -23.70 -3.95 -6.63
C GLU A 452 -23.42 -5.40 -6.21
N ALA A 453 -22.48 -5.62 -5.29
CA ALA A 453 -22.17 -6.95 -4.76
C ALA A 453 -23.39 -7.59 -4.06
N ILE A 454 -24.16 -6.82 -3.29
CA ILE A 454 -25.40 -7.28 -2.65
C ILE A 454 -26.43 -7.63 -3.71
N THR A 455 -26.65 -6.76 -4.70
CA THR A 455 -27.62 -7.01 -5.79
C THR A 455 -27.29 -8.30 -6.54
N LYS A 456 -26.00 -8.59 -6.76
CA LYS A 456 -25.52 -9.85 -7.35
C LYS A 456 -25.81 -11.06 -6.46
N LEU A 457 -25.61 -10.94 -5.15
CA LEU A 457 -25.96 -12.00 -4.19
C LEU A 457 -27.46 -12.28 -4.15
N LEU A 458 -28.27 -11.23 -4.19
CA LEU A 458 -29.74 -11.35 -4.17
C LEU A 458 -30.27 -12.02 -5.44
N SER A 459 -29.68 -11.72 -6.61
CA SER A 459 -30.08 -12.28 -7.91
C SER A 459 -29.52 -13.68 -8.23
N SER A 460 -28.48 -14.14 -7.54
CA SER A 460 -27.88 -15.46 -7.77
C SER A 460 -28.83 -16.62 -7.42
N SER A 461 -28.76 -17.78 -8.07
CA SER A 461 -29.48 -19.00 -7.64
C SER A 461 -28.62 -19.97 -6.83
N THR A 462 -27.45 -19.53 -6.36
CA THR A 462 -26.45 -20.37 -5.67
C THR A 462 -26.99 -21.08 -4.42
N GLN A 463 -26.53 -22.33 -4.23
CA GLN A 463 -26.77 -23.13 -3.01
C GLN A 463 -25.70 -22.92 -1.95
N PHE A 464 -24.72 -22.04 -2.19
CA PHE A 464 -23.67 -21.76 -1.23
C PHE A 464 -24.24 -21.06 0.02
N LYS A 465 -24.23 -21.77 1.17
CA LYS A 465 -24.88 -21.35 2.43
C LYS A 465 -24.56 -19.88 2.81
N PRO A 466 -23.29 -19.41 2.82
CA PRO A 466 -22.96 -18.01 3.14
C PRO A 466 -23.66 -16.95 2.27
N TYR A 467 -24.03 -17.28 1.03
CA TYR A 467 -24.74 -16.37 0.13
C TYR A 467 -26.26 -16.52 0.26
N LYS A 468 -26.74 -17.75 0.51
CA LYS A 468 -28.15 -18.00 0.81
C LYS A 468 -28.62 -17.25 2.05
N ILE A 469 -27.81 -17.25 3.13
CA ILE A 469 -28.16 -16.53 4.37
C ILE A 469 -28.29 -15.02 4.16
N VAL A 470 -27.50 -14.43 3.25
CA VAL A 470 -27.59 -13.01 2.89
C VAL A 470 -28.95 -12.70 2.27
N ARG A 471 -29.39 -13.53 1.30
CA ARG A 471 -30.68 -13.37 0.66
C ARG A 471 -31.83 -13.56 1.65
N THR A 472 -31.83 -14.66 2.41
CA THR A 472 -32.90 -14.93 3.38
C THR A 472 -33.01 -13.81 4.42
N LEU A 473 -31.89 -13.28 4.90
CA LEU A 473 -31.89 -12.14 5.82
C LEU A 473 -32.48 -10.88 5.17
N PHE A 474 -32.05 -10.56 3.94
CA PHE A 474 -32.56 -9.41 3.19
C PHE A 474 -34.07 -9.51 2.94
N ASP A 475 -34.54 -10.68 2.48
CA ASP A 475 -35.95 -10.93 2.19
C ASP A 475 -36.80 -10.78 3.46
N SER A 476 -36.36 -11.37 4.59
CA SER A 476 -37.05 -11.23 5.88
C SER A 476 -37.17 -9.77 6.34
N CYS A 477 -36.15 -8.95 6.06
CA CYS A 477 -36.18 -7.52 6.36
C CYS A 477 -37.11 -6.75 5.41
N GLN A 478 -37.09 -7.06 4.12
CA GLN A 478 -37.93 -6.41 3.12
C GLN A 478 -39.42 -6.69 3.36
N ASP A 479 -39.76 -7.90 3.81
CA ASP A 479 -41.12 -8.27 4.20
C ASP A 479 -41.64 -7.39 5.35
N VAL A 480 -40.80 -7.10 6.35
CA VAL A 480 -41.12 -6.15 7.43
C VAL A 480 -41.27 -4.74 6.88
N LYS A 481 -40.30 -4.27 6.08
CA LYS A 481 -40.28 -2.91 5.53
C LYS A 481 -41.50 -2.58 4.67
N THR A 482 -41.92 -3.52 3.83
CA THR A 482 -43.03 -3.33 2.89
C THR A 482 -44.40 -3.55 3.53
N ASN A 483 -44.44 -4.10 4.75
CA ASN A 483 -45.69 -4.50 5.43
C ASN A 483 -46.61 -5.35 4.52
N ASN A 484 -46.03 -6.16 3.63
CA ASN A 484 -46.76 -6.79 2.54
C ASN A 484 -47.71 -7.89 3.05
N GLN A 485 -49.01 -7.65 3.12
CA GLN A 485 -49.98 -8.59 3.71
C GLN A 485 -50.15 -9.91 2.92
N ASN A 486 -49.64 -9.97 1.68
CA ASN A 486 -49.79 -11.11 0.77
C ASN A 486 -48.66 -12.15 0.81
N THR A 487 -47.64 -11.98 1.66
CA THR A 487 -46.57 -12.97 1.84
C THR A 487 -46.85 -13.84 3.06
N ASN A 488 -46.63 -15.16 2.96
CA ASN A 488 -46.66 -16.15 4.06
C ASN A 488 -45.58 -15.91 5.15
N GLY A 489 -45.08 -14.68 5.29
CA GLY A 489 -44.06 -14.34 6.27
C GLY A 489 -44.60 -14.45 7.68
N LEU A 490 -43.86 -15.15 8.54
CA LEU A 490 -44.17 -15.31 9.97
C LEU A 490 -44.27 -13.93 10.64
N ASN A 491 -45.28 -13.75 11.48
CA ASN A 491 -45.45 -12.53 12.25
C ASN A 491 -44.44 -12.52 13.41
N SER A 492 -43.45 -11.61 13.37
CA SER A 492 -42.45 -11.45 14.45
C SER A 492 -43.05 -11.04 15.81
N LEU A 493 -44.36 -10.73 15.87
CA LEU A 493 -45.04 -10.38 17.13
C LEU A 493 -45.05 -11.55 18.12
N GLU A 494 -45.31 -12.78 17.66
CA GLU A 494 -45.25 -13.99 18.52
C GLU A 494 -43.84 -14.17 19.10
N THR A 495 -42.81 -13.88 18.29
CA THR A 495 -41.42 -13.88 18.73
C THR A 495 -41.17 -12.81 19.77
N LEU A 496 -41.71 -11.59 19.62
CA LEU A 496 -41.63 -10.55 20.64
C LEU A 496 -42.33 -10.98 21.94
N GLU A 497 -43.53 -11.52 21.86
CA GLU A 497 -44.29 -12.00 23.03
C GLU A 497 -43.53 -13.09 23.78
N SER A 498 -42.94 -14.04 23.05
CA SER A 498 -42.08 -15.08 23.63
C SER A 498 -40.85 -14.50 24.33
N ILE A 499 -40.20 -13.48 23.73
CA ILE A 499 -39.06 -12.78 24.34
C ILE A 499 -39.48 -12.08 25.64
N VAL A 500 -40.58 -11.33 25.60
CA VAL A 500 -41.09 -10.58 26.75
C VAL A 500 -41.48 -11.52 27.88
N SER A 501 -42.18 -12.61 27.57
CA SER A 501 -42.57 -13.63 28.55
C SER A 501 -41.34 -14.31 29.19
N ALA A 502 -40.34 -14.67 28.38
CA ALA A 502 -39.10 -15.25 28.89
C ALA A 502 -38.31 -14.32 29.84
N LEU A 503 -38.53 -13.01 29.74
CA LEU A 503 -37.88 -11.98 30.56
C LEU A 503 -38.67 -11.58 31.81
N GLY A 504 -39.84 -12.17 32.07
CA GLY A 504 -40.67 -11.85 33.24
C GLY A 504 -41.83 -10.88 32.98
N ASP A 505 -42.30 -10.84 31.73
CA ASP A 505 -43.36 -9.98 31.19
C ASP A 505 -43.05 -8.47 31.27
N TRP A 506 -43.85 -7.65 30.59
CA TRP A 506 -43.75 -6.19 30.66
C TRP A 506 -44.81 -5.63 31.62
N PRO A 507 -44.43 -5.12 32.81
CA PRO A 507 -45.41 -4.74 33.83
C PRO A 507 -46.46 -3.74 33.33
N VAL A 508 -46.11 -2.82 32.44
CA VAL A 508 -47.02 -1.81 31.87
C VAL A 508 -48.21 -2.42 31.12
N LEU A 509 -48.09 -3.64 30.59
CA LEU A 509 -49.18 -4.38 29.93
C LEU A 509 -50.11 -5.08 30.93
N LEU A 510 -49.72 -5.16 32.21
CA LEU A 510 -50.37 -6.00 33.20
C LEU A 510 -50.92 -5.18 34.37
N LYS A 511 -52.21 -5.36 34.68
CA LYS A 511 -52.86 -4.62 35.77
C LYS A 511 -52.28 -4.95 37.15
N ASN A 512 -52.10 -6.23 37.44
CA ASN A 512 -51.61 -6.74 38.73
C ASN A 512 -50.31 -7.53 38.55
N TRP A 513 -49.25 -6.85 38.13
CA TRP A 513 -47.93 -7.48 38.04
C TRP A 513 -47.33 -7.62 39.45
N GLN A 514 -47.10 -8.85 39.87
CA GLN A 514 -46.34 -9.21 41.06
C GLN A 514 -45.18 -10.11 40.65
N SER A 515 -43.96 -9.70 40.97
CA SER A 515 -42.75 -10.43 40.60
C SER A 515 -41.64 -10.12 41.61
N ASP A 516 -40.78 -11.10 41.83
CA ASP A 516 -39.50 -11.02 42.54
C ASP A 516 -38.35 -10.50 41.66
N PHE A 517 -38.68 -9.72 40.62
CA PHE A 517 -37.78 -9.24 39.57
C PHE A 517 -36.34 -9.00 40.05
N ASN A 518 -35.45 -9.84 39.52
CA ASN A 518 -34.01 -9.75 39.74
C ASN A 518 -33.34 -9.23 38.46
N TRP A 519 -32.75 -8.03 38.55
CA TRP A 519 -32.10 -7.38 37.42
C TRP A 519 -30.86 -8.16 36.91
N MET A 520 -30.17 -8.91 37.78
CA MET A 520 -29.01 -9.73 37.40
C MET A 520 -29.44 -10.94 36.56
N GLU A 521 -30.53 -11.59 36.96
CA GLU A 521 -31.13 -12.68 36.18
C GLU A 521 -31.68 -12.16 34.85
N PHE A 522 -32.31 -10.97 34.86
CA PHE A 522 -32.80 -10.32 33.64
C PHE A 522 -31.67 -10.10 32.63
N ILE A 523 -30.52 -9.53 33.03
CA ILE A 523 -29.42 -9.28 32.08
C ILE A 523 -28.80 -10.58 31.55
N SER A 524 -28.74 -11.63 32.38
CA SER A 524 -28.32 -12.96 31.95
C SER A 524 -29.28 -13.56 30.92
N LYS A 525 -30.59 -13.53 31.19
CA LYS A 525 -31.62 -13.99 30.25
C LYS A 525 -31.62 -13.17 28.95
N ALA A 526 -31.55 -11.85 29.04
CA ALA A 526 -31.49 -10.96 27.87
C ALA A 526 -30.25 -11.26 27.01
N GLN A 527 -29.08 -11.45 27.62
CA GLN A 527 -27.87 -11.84 26.90
C GLN A 527 -28.02 -13.18 26.17
N ASN A 528 -28.64 -14.18 26.82
CA ASN A 528 -28.91 -15.49 26.22
C ASN A 528 -29.94 -15.44 25.08
N LEU A 529 -30.74 -14.37 25.01
CA LEU A 529 -31.67 -14.08 23.91
C LEU A 529 -31.07 -13.17 22.82
N GLY A 530 -29.78 -12.82 22.91
CA GLY A 530 -29.10 -11.97 21.93
C GLY A 530 -29.20 -10.46 22.20
N PHE A 531 -29.67 -10.07 23.37
CA PHE A 531 -29.82 -8.67 23.78
C PHE A 531 -28.79 -8.32 24.87
N SER A 532 -27.53 -8.16 24.48
CA SER A 532 -26.49 -7.63 25.37
C SER A 532 -26.43 -6.10 25.33
N LYS A 533 -25.93 -5.46 26.40
CA LYS A 533 -25.61 -4.01 26.48
C LYS A 533 -26.79 -3.03 26.64
N LEU A 534 -28.04 -3.47 26.72
CA LEU A 534 -29.18 -2.55 26.59
C LEU A 534 -29.74 -1.92 27.89
N SER A 535 -29.64 -2.56 29.06
CA SER A 535 -30.38 -2.16 30.26
C SER A 535 -29.52 -1.62 31.40
N PHE A 536 -29.08 -2.46 32.36
CA PHE A 536 -28.48 -1.98 33.62
C PHE A 536 -26.97 -1.74 33.55
N LEU A 537 -26.22 -2.68 32.98
CA LEU A 537 -24.78 -2.57 32.75
C LEU A 537 -24.36 -3.45 31.58
N TYR A 538 -23.18 -3.21 31.05
CA TYR A 538 -22.55 -4.10 30.09
C TYR A 538 -21.26 -4.66 30.68
N ALA A 539 -21.13 -5.98 30.63
CA ALA A 539 -19.90 -6.67 30.97
C ALA A 539 -19.36 -7.40 29.74
N GLN A 540 -18.04 -7.42 29.59
CA GLN A 540 -17.37 -8.18 28.53
C GLN A 540 -16.04 -8.76 29.02
N VAL A 541 -15.76 -10.01 28.68
CA VAL A 541 -14.41 -10.60 28.86
C VAL A 541 -13.50 -10.17 27.72
N LEU A 542 -12.31 -9.67 28.07
CA LEU A 542 -11.28 -9.19 27.16
C LEU A 542 -9.92 -9.75 27.58
N GLN A 543 -8.93 -9.65 26.70
CA GLN A 543 -7.54 -9.86 27.08
C GLN A 543 -6.96 -8.57 27.68
N ASN A 544 -6.13 -8.72 28.70
CA ASN A 544 -5.42 -7.68 29.40
C ASN A 544 -4.27 -7.19 28.51
N ASN A 545 -4.13 -5.86 28.43
CA ASN A 545 -3.09 -5.19 27.67
C ASN A 545 -1.74 -5.14 28.39
N PHE A 546 -1.55 -5.78 29.54
CA PHE A 546 -0.23 -5.88 30.20
C PHE A 546 0.45 -7.22 29.95
N ASP A 547 -0.28 -8.32 30.08
CA ASP A 547 0.26 -9.69 30.09
C ASP A 547 -0.54 -10.67 29.21
N GLY A 548 -1.61 -10.21 28.56
CA GLY A 548 -2.51 -11.06 27.77
C GLY A 548 -3.45 -11.94 28.60
N SER A 549 -3.46 -11.81 29.93
CA SER A 549 -4.39 -12.51 30.82
C SER A 549 -5.85 -12.11 30.55
N LEU A 550 -6.82 -12.88 31.03
CA LEU A 550 -8.23 -12.51 30.88
C LEU A 550 -8.62 -11.47 31.93
N GLN A 551 -9.37 -10.46 31.52
CA GLN A 551 -9.96 -9.45 32.39
C GLN A 551 -11.42 -9.20 32.02
N ILE A 552 -12.21 -8.78 33.01
CA ILE A 552 -13.60 -8.36 32.80
C ILE A 552 -13.65 -6.85 32.69
N ARG A 553 -14.35 -6.33 31.69
CA ARG A 553 -14.64 -4.91 31.58
C ARG A 553 -16.10 -4.67 31.92
N VAL A 554 -16.36 -3.67 32.76
CA VAL A 554 -17.70 -3.20 33.11
C VAL A 554 -17.88 -1.78 32.60
N SER A 555 -18.91 -1.56 31.79
CA SER A 555 -19.25 -0.25 31.23
C SER A 555 -20.73 0.08 31.40
N PRO A 556 -21.11 1.37 31.29
CA PRO A 556 -22.52 1.75 31.17
C PRO A 556 -23.21 1.06 29.99
N PRO A 557 -24.54 0.88 30.05
CA PRO A 557 -25.37 0.34 28.98
C PRO A 557 -25.56 1.35 27.84
N ASP A 558 -26.18 0.93 26.75
CA ASP A 558 -26.60 1.80 25.64
C ASP A 558 -27.83 2.64 26.04
N LEU A 559 -27.56 3.80 26.63
CA LEU A 559 -28.55 4.80 27.03
C LEU A 559 -29.01 5.62 25.82
N GLU A 560 -30.31 5.95 25.76
CA GLU A 560 -30.88 6.76 24.66
C GLU A 560 -30.37 8.21 24.69
N HIS A 561 -30.16 8.74 25.90
CA HIS A 561 -29.73 10.10 26.12
C HIS A 561 -28.36 10.13 26.77
N SER A 562 -27.42 10.86 26.18
CA SER A 562 -26.12 11.11 26.82
C SER A 562 -26.26 12.15 27.93
N GLY A 563 -25.50 12.00 29.02
CA GLY A 563 -25.46 12.96 30.12
C GLY A 563 -25.09 14.40 29.70
N ALA A 564 -24.44 14.56 28.54
CA ALA A 564 -24.09 15.85 27.96
C ALA A 564 -25.28 16.59 27.32
N LEU A 565 -26.29 15.86 26.80
CA LEU A 565 -27.48 16.44 26.17
C LEU A 565 -28.45 17.06 27.19
N LEU A 566 -28.42 16.56 28.44
CA LEU A 566 -29.19 17.08 29.58
C LEU A 566 -28.92 18.55 29.92
N LYS A 567 -27.80 19.11 29.44
CA LYS A 567 -27.39 20.49 29.75
C LYS A 567 -27.97 21.56 28.82
N SER A 568 -28.61 21.19 27.70
CA SER A 568 -29.27 22.14 26.80
C SER A 568 -30.77 22.16 27.10
N THR A 569 -31.38 23.29 27.46
CA THR A 569 -32.71 23.26 28.11
C THR A 569 -33.90 23.15 27.17
N LYS A 570 -33.94 23.87 26.03
CA LYS A 570 -35.15 23.95 25.20
C LYS A 570 -35.33 22.79 24.20
N ARG A 571 -34.32 22.48 23.40
CA ARG A 571 -34.40 21.39 22.42
C ARG A 571 -34.50 20.03 23.11
N TYR A 572 -33.89 19.90 24.27
CA TYR A 572 -33.91 18.66 25.02
C TYR A 572 -35.28 18.36 25.63
N SER A 573 -36.00 19.36 26.14
CA SER A 573 -37.37 19.16 26.64
C SER A 573 -38.32 18.68 25.53
N GLU A 574 -38.19 19.24 24.32
CA GLU A 574 -38.96 18.81 23.14
C GLU A 574 -38.65 17.35 22.76
N LEU A 575 -37.37 16.94 22.83
CA LEU A 575 -36.94 15.56 22.54
C LEU A 575 -37.39 14.56 23.60
N LEU A 576 -37.37 14.94 24.88
CA LEU A 576 -37.88 14.11 25.98
C LEU A 576 -39.39 13.89 25.87
N GLU A 577 -40.13 14.94 25.52
CA GLU A 577 -41.58 14.83 25.30
C GLU A 577 -41.87 13.91 24.11
N ALA A 578 -41.15 14.08 22.99
CA ALA A 578 -41.24 13.19 21.84
C ALA A 578 -40.95 11.73 22.19
N TYR A 579 -39.91 11.47 23.00
CA TYR A 579 -39.56 10.12 23.44
C TYR A 579 -40.62 9.53 24.38
N THR A 580 -41.15 10.32 25.30
CA THR A 580 -42.25 9.91 26.18
C THR A 580 -43.47 9.49 25.36
N ILE A 581 -43.90 10.33 24.41
CA ILE A 581 -45.04 10.01 23.52
C ILE A 581 -44.77 8.73 22.73
N PHE A 582 -43.55 8.56 22.24
CA PHE A 582 -43.15 7.36 21.52
C PHE A 582 -43.26 6.10 22.39
N MET A 583 -42.70 6.13 23.60
CA MET A 583 -42.78 5.03 24.58
C MET A 583 -44.23 4.63 24.88
N THR A 584 -45.09 5.62 25.19
CA THR A 584 -46.47 5.36 25.58
C THR A 584 -47.31 4.83 24.43
N LYS A 585 -47.17 5.43 23.23
CA LYS A 585 -47.94 4.98 22.06
C LYS A 585 -47.51 3.58 21.58
N VAL A 586 -46.24 3.21 21.74
CA VAL A 586 -45.82 1.82 21.48
C VAL A 586 -46.42 0.87 22.50
N ALA A 587 -46.43 1.23 23.79
CA ALA A 587 -47.04 0.38 24.82
C ALA A 587 -48.55 0.20 24.61
N GLU A 588 -49.28 1.27 24.27
CA GLU A 588 -50.70 1.22 23.94
C GLU A 588 -50.99 0.31 22.74
N GLU A 589 -50.21 0.42 21.67
CA GLU A 589 -50.34 -0.47 20.49
C GLU A 589 -50.09 -1.94 20.83
N LEU A 590 -49.27 -2.21 21.85
CA LEU A 590 -48.99 -3.55 22.37
C LEU A 590 -49.98 -3.99 23.47
N GLY A 591 -51.02 -3.20 23.76
CA GLY A 591 -52.11 -3.55 24.67
C GLY A 591 -52.09 -2.87 26.05
N ALA A 592 -51.25 -1.87 26.29
CA ALA A 592 -51.25 -1.09 27.54
C ALA A 592 -52.47 -0.16 27.65
N GLU A 593 -52.94 0.06 28.87
CA GLU A 593 -53.97 1.07 29.17
C GLU A 593 -53.38 2.50 29.11
N GLU A 594 -54.00 3.41 28.35
CA GLU A 594 -53.46 4.75 28.04
C GLU A 594 -53.12 5.60 29.28
N SER A 595 -53.99 5.62 30.28
CA SER A 595 -53.78 6.42 31.51
C SER A 595 -52.58 5.93 32.32
N ARG A 596 -52.36 4.62 32.36
CA ARG A 596 -51.29 3.97 33.14
C ARG A 596 -49.97 3.91 32.38
N SER A 597 -50.01 3.70 31.07
CA SER A 597 -48.80 3.59 30.24
C SER A 597 -47.93 4.83 30.36
N ARG A 598 -48.55 6.01 30.43
CA ARG A 598 -47.84 7.28 30.60
C ARG A 598 -47.14 7.39 31.96
N GLU A 599 -47.82 7.05 33.05
CA GLU A 599 -47.25 7.15 34.40
C GLU A 599 -46.07 6.18 34.57
N ASP A 600 -46.29 4.89 34.29
CA ASP A 600 -45.28 3.82 34.42
C ASP A 600 -44.02 4.09 33.59
N LEU A 601 -44.19 4.60 32.36
CA LEU A 601 -43.08 4.84 31.43
C LEU A 601 -42.36 6.17 31.70
N LEU A 602 -43.05 7.16 32.27
CA LEU A 602 -42.40 8.37 32.78
C LEU A 602 -41.47 8.06 33.96
N GLU A 603 -41.89 7.19 34.89
CA GLU A 603 -41.02 6.74 35.98
C GLU A 603 -39.79 5.97 35.44
N SER A 604 -40.00 5.13 34.42
CA SER A 604 -38.94 4.38 33.75
C SER A 604 -37.96 5.30 33.03
N LEU A 605 -38.45 6.35 32.37
CA LEU A 605 -37.63 7.39 31.76
C LEU A 605 -36.84 8.15 32.82
N ALA A 606 -37.48 8.57 33.92
CA ALA A 606 -36.79 9.25 35.02
C ALA A 606 -35.65 8.41 35.61
N PHE A 607 -35.84 7.09 35.70
CA PHE A 607 -34.78 6.15 36.08
C PHE A 607 -33.61 6.15 35.08
N GLU A 608 -33.87 6.06 33.76
CA GLU A 608 -32.82 6.13 32.72
C GLU A 608 -32.04 7.46 32.79
N LEU A 609 -32.72 8.58 33.02
CA LEU A 609 -32.10 9.90 33.09
C LEU A 609 -31.13 10.02 34.27
N LYS A 610 -31.52 9.53 35.46
CA LYS A 610 -30.62 9.50 36.63
C LYS A 610 -29.36 8.68 36.39
N LEU A 611 -29.46 7.59 35.62
CA LEU A 611 -28.29 6.80 35.21
C LEU A 611 -27.43 7.54 34.19
N ALA A 612 -28.05 8.19 33.20
CA ALA A 612 -27.37 8.98 32.19
C ALA A 612 -26.58 10.17 32.76
N GLU A 613 -27.09 10.80 33.83
CA GLU A 613 -26.40 11.88 34.56
C GLU A 613 -25.08 11.42 35.20
N ALA A 614 -25.00 10.15 35.61
CA ALA A 614 -23.82 9.61 36.28
C ALA A 614 -22.70 9.16 35.33
N VAL A 615 -22.97 9.13 34.02
CA VAL A 615 -21.95 8.80 33.01
C VAL A 615 -21.03 10.00 32.82
N THR A 616 -19.76 9.83 33.20
CA THR A 616 -18.73 10.88 33.15
C THR A 616 -17.55 10.48 32.26
N LYS A 617 -16.70 11.44 31.89
CA LYS A 617 -15.48 11.19 31.10
C LYS A 617 -14.26 10.79 31.95
N GLU A 618 -14.48 10.22 33.13
CA GLU A 618 -13.39 9.80 34.02
C GLU A 618 -12.58 8.64 33.42
N PRO A 619 -11.28 8.51 33.76
CA PRO A 619 -10.48 7.39 33.32
C PRO A 619 -10.99 6.07 33.94
N PRO A 620 -10.92 4.95 33.20
CA PRO A 620 -11.24 3.63 33.73
C PRO A 620 -10.37 3.27 34.94
N THR A 621 -10.95 2.58 35.91
CA THR A 621 -10.24 2.05 37.09
C THR A 621 -10.05 0.55 36.96
N LEU A 622 -8.83 0.06 37.17
CA LEU A 622 -8.52 -1.38 37.24
C LEU A 622 -8.48 -1.81 38.71
N MET A 623 -9.16 -2.90 39.06
CA MET A 623 -9.20 -3.49 40.41
C MET A 623 -9.42 -4.99 40.33
N THR A 624 -9.26 -5.71 41.42
CA THR A 624 -9.65 -7.12 41.54
C THR A 624 -11.15 -7.27 41.81
N LEU A 625 -11.71 -8.45 41.55
CA LEU A 625 -13.10 -8.75 41.91
C LEU A 625 -13.37 -8.55 43.41
N SER A 626 -12.43 -8.93 44.28
CA SER A 626 -12.56 -8.71 45.72
C SER A 626 -12.64 -7.22 46.09
N GLU A 627 -11.86 -6.36 45.43
CA GLU A 627 -11.91 -4.91 45.63
C GLU A 627 -13.21 -4.30 45.08
N LEU A 628 -13.69 -4.82 43.94
CA LEU A 628 -14.98 -4.45 43.34
C LEU A 628 -16.14 -4.73 44.31
N GLU A 629 -16.17 -5.93 44.88
CA GLU A 629 -17.17 -6.35 45.88
C GLU A 629 -17.09 -5.53 47.17
N SER A 630 -15.87 -5.20 47.62
CA SER A 630 -15.71 -4.31 48.78
C SER A 630 -16.21 -2.89 48.52
N LYS A 631 -16.14 -2.41 47.28
CA LYS A 631 -16.50 -1.04 46.91
C LYS A 631 -17.99 -0.87 46.60
N TRP A 632 -18.61 -1.89 46.01
CA TRP A 632 -20.04 -1.94 45.67
C TRP A 632 -20.67 -3.25 46.17
N PRO A 633 -20.87 -3.39 47.49
CA PRO A 633 -21.29 -4.63 48.13
C PRO A 633 -22.77 -4.99 47.91
N GLY A 634 -23.59 -4.05 47.41
CA GLY A 634 -24.99 -4.27 47.09
C GLY A 634 -25.21 -5.10 45.82
N ILE A 635 -24.14 -5.42 45.08
CA ILE A 635 -24.18 -6.23 43.86
C ILE A 635 -23.37 -7.52 44.10
N GLN A 636 -24.00 -8.67 43.84
CA GLN A 636 -23.34 -9.98 43.90
C GLN A 636 -22.48 -10.20 42.66
N TRP A 637 -21.32 -9.53 42.59
CA TRP A 637 -20.49 -9.48 41.39
C TRP A 637 -19.97 -10.83 40.93
N MET A 638 -19.51 -11.69 41.85
CA MET A 638 -19.09 -13.05 41.52
C MET A 638 -20.21 -13.84 40.83
N ASP A 639 -21.40 -13.88 41.44
CA ASP A 639 -22.56 -14.60 40.89
C ASP A 639 -22.99 -14.04 39.54
N LEU A 640 -23.01 -12.70 39.42
CA LEU A 640 -23.35 -12.04 38.18
C LEU A 640 -22.38 -12.40 37.05
N PHE A 641 -21.07 -12.28 37.28
CA PHE A 641 -20.09 -12.60 36.25
C PHE A 641 -20.10 -14.08 35.89
N GLN A 642 -20.29 -14.97 36.87
CA GLN A 642 -20.37 -16.41 36.61
C GLN A 642 -21.61 -16.78 35.77
N GLN A 643 -22.73 -16.08 35.97
CA GLN A 643 -23.93 -16.24 35.13
C GLN A 643 -23.74 -15.69 33.71
N LEU A 644 -23.09 -14.53 33.56
CA LEU A 644 -22.83 -13.93 32.25
C LEU A 644 -21.77 -14.69 31.44
N PHE A 645 -20.81 -15.30 32.12
CA PHE A 645 -19.62 -15.94 31.53
C PHE A 645 -19.39 -17.35 32.08
N PRO A 646 -20.33 -18.29 31.89
CA PRO A 646 -20.26 -19.65 32.47
C PRO A 646 -19.04 -20.44 32.00
N ASP A 647 -18.50 -20.08 30.84
CA ASP A 647 -17.35 -20.67 30.18
C ASP A 647 -15.99 -20.27 30.77
N PHE A 648 -15.97 -19.32 31.70
CA PHE A 648 -14.75 -18.75 32.27
C PHE A 648 -14.70 -18.98 33.78
N VAL A 649 -13.51 -19.29 34.28
CA VAL A 649 -13.27 -19.43 35.72
C VAL A 649 -13.08 -18.04 36.32
N ILE A 650 -14.02 -17.63 37.17
CA ILE A 650 -14.00 -16.33 37.85
C ILE A 650 -13.68 -16.57 39.32
N ASN A 651 -12.76 -15.79 39.86
CA ASN A 651 -12.30 -15.87 41.24
C ASN A 651 -12.04 -14.47 41.82
N SER A 652 -11.80 -14.37 43.13
CA SER A 652 -11.60 -13.11 43.84
C SER A 652 -10.44 -12.25 43.30
N ALA A 653 -9.43 -12.88 42.68
CA ALA A 653 -8.27 -12.21 42.08
C ALA A 653 -8.50 -11.80 40.61
N THR A 654 -9.67 -12.08 40.03
CA THR A 654 -9.96 -11.79 38.62
C THR A 654 -9.87 -10.28 38.38
N PRO A 655 -9.07 -9.80 37.41
CA PRO A 655 -8.97 -8.38 37.10
C PRO A 655 -10.25 -7.83 36.47
N VAL A 656 -10.71 -6.69 36.98
CA VAL A 656 -11.91 -5.97 36.53
C VAL A 656 -11.57 -4.52 36.19
N GLN A 657 -11.78 -4.15 34.92
CA GLN A 657 -11.68 -2.78 34.43
C GLN A 657 -13.05 -2.11 34.45
N VAL A 658 -13.27 -1.17 35.36
CA VAL A 658 -14.51 -0.39 35.49
C VAL A 658 -14.35 0.91 34.70
N GLU A 659 -15.07 1.07 33.60
CA GLU A 659 -14.96 2.25 32.73
C GLU A 659 -15.49 3.53 33.38
N ASN A 660 -16.56 3.44 34.18
CA ASN A 660 -17.21 4.59 34.81
C ASN A 660 -17.60 4.26 36.27
N PRO A 661 -16.68 4.45 37.24
CA PRO A 661 -16.96 4.15 38.65
C PRO A 661 -18.17 4.90 39.23
N LYS A 662 -18.35 6.18 38.87
CA LYS A 662 -19.50 6.98 39.34
C LYS A 662 -20.84 6.43 38.88
N PHE A 663 -20.89 5.91 37.65
CA PHE A 663 -22.08 5.23 37.13
C PHE A 663 -22.41 3.99 37.98
N VAL A 664 -21.42 3.17 38.34
CA VAL A 664 -21.65 1.97 39.17
C VAL A 664 -22.19 2.33 40.56
N THR A 665 -21.63 3.38 41.19
CA THR A 665 -22.16 3.90 42.46
C THR A 665 -23.62 4.36 42.32
N LYS A 666 -23.94 5.10 41.25
CA LYS A 666 -25.31 5.57 41.02
C LYS A 666 -26.26 4.42 40.73
N LEU A 667 -25.82 3.43 39.95
CA LEU A 667 -26.60 2.25 39.62
C LEU A 667 -26.99 1.47 40.89
N GLU A 668 -26.02 1.16 41.76
CA GLU A 668 -26.27 0.47 43.03
C GLU A 668 -27.28 1.24 43.90
N GLN A 669 -27.13 2.57 44.01
CA GLN A 669 -28.07 3.41 44.73
C GLN A 669 -29.49 3.33 44.14
N GLU A 670 -29.65 3.57 42.83
CA GLU A 670 -30.96 3.62 42.20
C GLU A 670 -31.64 2.23 42.18
N LEU A 671 -30.88 1.14 42.09
CA LEU A 671 -31.41 -0.23 42.19
C LEU A 671 -32.03 -0.54 43.57
N SER A 672 -31.51 0.08 44.64
CA SER A 672 -32.05 -0.07 46.00
C SER A 672 -33.27 0.82 46.27
N GLN A 673 -33.35 2.00 45.64
CA GLN A 673 -34.37 3.01 45.91
C GLN A 673 -35.58 2.92 44.97
N THR A 674 -35.39 2.39 43.77
CA THR A 674 -36.43 2.38 42.73
C THR A 674 -37.32 1.14 42.83
N PRO A 675 -38.66 1.25 42.74
CA PRO A 675 -39.55 0.10 42.77
C PRO A 675 -39.23 -0.93 41.67
N LYS A 676 -39.37 -2.22 41.98
CA LYS A 676 -39.08 -3.32 41.03
C LYS A 676 -39.89 -3.23 39.72
N ARG A 677 -41.12 -2.74 39.80
CA ARG A 677 -41.97 -2.48 38.63
C ARG A 677 -41.33 -1.50 37.65
N VAL A 678 -40.74 -0.41 38.15
CA VAL A 678 -40.07 0.61 37.34
C VAL A 678 -38.80 0.04 36.71
N GLN A 679 -38.01 -0.72 37.50
CA GLN A 679 -36.81 -1.39 36.99
C GLN A 679 -37.14 -2.37 35.85
N ALA A 680 -38.19 -3.18 36.01
CA ALA A 680 -38.66 -4.11 34.99
C ALA A 680 -39.23 -3.41 33.75
N ASN A 681 -40.05 -2.38 33.93
CA ASN A 681 -40.60 -1.58 32.82
C ASN A 681 -39.49 -0.94 31.98
N TYR A 682 -38.50 -0.32 32.64
CA TYR A 682 -37.31 0.21 31.99
C TYR A 682 -36.56 -0.88 31.21
N ALA A 683 -36.21 -1.98 31.88
CA ALA A 683 -35.38 -3.01 31.29
C ALA A 683 -36.03 -3.66 30.06
N VAL A 684 -37.32 -4.01 30.16
CA VAL A 684 -38.09 -4.60 29.04
C VAL A 684 -38.33 -3.57 27.94
N TRP A 685 -38.57 -2.29 28.27
CA TRP A 685 -38.66 -1.23 27.26
C TRP A 685 -37.40 -1.16 26.39
N LYS A 686 -36.20 -1.27 26.97
CA LYS A 686 -34.95 -1.24 26.17
C LYS A 686 -34.87 -2.40 25.16
N ILE A 687 -35.44 -3.56 25.49
CA ILE A 687 -35.56 -4.71 24.57
C ILE A 687 -36.57 -4.42 23.47
N ILE A 688 -37.75 -3.91 23.85
CA ILE A 688 -38.83 -3.55 22.93
C ILE A 688 -38.36 -2.48 21.95
N GLN A 689 -37.73 -1.41 22.44
CA GLN A 689 -37.20 -0.30 21.66
C GLN A 689 -36.32 -0.79 20.50
N LYS A 690 -35.48 -1.81 20.73
CA LYS A 690 -34.65 -2.41 19.67
C LYS A 690 -35.43 -3.39 18.78
N SER A 691 -36.40 -4.10 19.35
CA SER A 691 -37.14 -5.18 18.66
C SER A 691 -38.25 -4.67 17.72
N ILE A 692 -38.91 -3.56 18.03
CA ILE A 692 -40.05 -3.03 17.27
C ILE A 692 -39.72 -2.69 15.81
N HIS A 693 -38.45 -2.44 15.49
CA HIS A 693 -37.99 -2.19 14.12
C HIS A 693 -38.13 -3.42 13.20
N PHE A 694 -38.31 -4.61 13.78
CA PHE A 694 -38.39 -5.89 13.08
C PHE A 694 -39.81 -6.48 13.07
N ILE A 695 -40.80 -5.70 13.50
CA ILE A 695 -42.19 -6.12 13.61
C ILE A 695 -43.01 -5.54 12.45
N LYS A 696 -43.77 -6.41 11.81
CA LYS A 696 -44.66 -6.07 10.68
C LYS A 696 -45.94 -5.40 11.19
N SER A 697 -45.86 -4.12 11.55
CA SER A 697 -47.01 -3.31 11.97
C SER A 697 -46.97 -1.91 11.34
N PRO A 698 -47.99 -1.52 10.54
CA PRO A 698 -48.10 -0.17 10.00
C PRO A 698 -48.19 0.91 11.08
N SER A 699 -48.87 0.63 12.19
CA SER A 699 -49.00 1.54 13.33
C SER A 699 -47.64 1.80 13.99
N LEU A 700 -46.92 0.74 14.37
CA LEU A 700 -45.59 0.85 14.96
C LEU A 700 -44.61 1.54 14.00
N SER A 701 -44.63 1.17 12.72
CA SER A 701 -43.81 1.79 11.68
C SER A 701 -44.02 3.31 11.60
N ARG A 702 -45.28 3.76 11.73
CA ARG A 702 -45.63 5.18 11.74
C ARG A 702 -45.11 5.87 13.00
N LEU A 703 -45.25 5.27 14.17
CA LEU A 703 -44.73 5.81 15.44
C LEU A 703 -43.22 6.01 15.40
N ILE A 704 -42.48 4.98 14.94
CA ILE A 704 -41.03 5.04 14.77
C ILE A 704 -40.66 6.20 13.85
N ARG A 705 -41.28 6.29 12.66
CA ARG A 705 -41.00 7.34 11.69
C ARG A 705 -41.27 8.74 12.27
N THR A 706 -42.37 8.94 12.98
CA THR A 706 -42.71 10.23 13.62
C THR A 706 -41.65 10.63 14.65
N TYR A 707 -41.27 9.71 15.54
CA TYR A 707 -40.24 9.97 16.54
C TYR A 707 -38.90 10.35 15.89
N TRP A 708 -38.41 9.54 14.96
CA TRP A 708 -37.12 9.79 14.30
C TRP A 708 -37.10 11.07 13.45
N HIS A 709 -38.22 11.47 12.85
CA HIS A 709 -38.34 12.78 12.18
C HIS A 709 -38.22 13.95 13.15
N GLN A 710 -38.69 13.82 14.38
CA GLN A 710 -38.54 14.87 15.40
C GLN A 710 -37.11 14.94 15.93
N VAL A 711 -36.46 13.79 16.15
CA VAL A 711 -35.06 13.75 16.61
C VAL A 711 -34.10 14.26 15.52
N PHE A 712 -34.34 13.88 14.26
CA PHE A 712 -33.49 14.20 13.12
C PHE A 712 -34.27 14.85 11.97
N PRO A 713 -34.72 16.11 12.11
CA PRO A 713 -35.57 16.77 11.12
C PRO A 713 -34.94 16.95 9.74
N ASN A 714 -33.60 16.95 9.66
CA ASN A 714 -32.85 17.09 8.40
C ASN A 714 -32.52 15.75 7.72
N TYR A 715 -32.83 14.62 8.38
CA TYR A 715 -32.57 13.29 7.84
C TYR A 715 -33.92 12.59 7.62
N ALA A 716 -34.20 12.24 6.36
CA ALA A 716 -35.28 11.31 6.06
C ALA A 716 -34.81 9.92 6.49
N LEU A 717 -34.91 9.59 7.78
CA LEU A 717 -34.63 8.24 8.25
C LEU A 717 -35.80 7.33 7.82
N PRO A 718 -35.56 6.38 6.90
CA PRO A 718 -36.60 5.47 6.44
C PRO A 718 -36.88 4.38 7.49
N PRO A 719 -37.91 3.53 7.29
CA PRO A 719 -37.98 2.20 7.91
C PRO A 719 -36.65 1.44 7.73
N ILE A 720 -36.45 0.37 8.50
CA ILE A 720 -35.24 -0.45 8.52
C ILE A 720 -34.56 -0.53 7.13
N ASP A 721 -33.31 -0.09 7.06
CA ASP A 721 -32.53 -0.18 5.84
C ASP A 721 -31.97 -1.60 5.73
N CYS A 722 -32.64 -2.43 4.95
CA CYS A 722 -32.27 -3.84 4.78
C CYS A 722 -30.89 -4.02 4.14
N VAL A 723 -30.41 -3.06 3.35
CA VAL A 723 -29.06 -3.11 2.78
C VAL A 723 -28.05 -2.92 3.90
N GLU A 724 -28.20 -1.88 4.72
CA GLU A 724 -27.32 -1.63 5.86
C GLU A 724 -27.41 -2.72 6.93
N PHE A 725 -28.60 -3.30 7.13
CA PHE A 725 -28.81 -4.42 8.05
C PHE A 725 -27.95 -5.63 7.66
N VAL A 726 -27.99 -6.03 6.39
CA VAL A 726 -27.17 -7.16 5.91
C VAL A 726 -25.68 -6.78 5.91
N LYS A 727 -25.30 -5.57 5.51
CA LYS A 727 -23.90 -5.09 5.56
C LYS A 727 -23.31 -5.16 6.97
N HIS A 728 -24.09 -4.80 7.98
CA HIS A 728 -23.66 -4.81 9.37
C HIS A 728 -23.41 -6.23 9.89
N PHE A 729 -24.33 -7.15 9.63
CA PHE A 729 -24.31 -8.48 10.24
C PHE A 729 -23.60 -9.56 9.41
N LEU A 730 -23.57 -9.43 8.08
CA LEU A 730 -22.98 -10.40 7.15
C LEU A 730 -21.91 -9.77 6.23
N PRO A 731 -20.94 -8.99 6.77
CA PRO A 731 -19.97 -8.28 5.95
C PRO A 731 -19.13 -9.25 5.11
N PHE A 732 -18.68 -10.38 5.67
CA PHE A 732 -17.75 -11.26 4.97
C PHE A 732 -18.30 -11.86 3.67
N SER A 733 -19.58 -12.27 3.67
CA SER A 733 -20.24 -12.76 2.45
C SER A 733 -20.29 -11.68 1.38
N ILE A 734 -20.67 -10.45 1.76
CA ILE A 734 -20.74 -9.30 0.83
C ILE A 734 -19.35 -8.95 0.30
N TYR A 735 -18.37 -8.82 1.19
CA TYR A 735 -17.00 -8.46 0.82
C TYR A 735 -16.34 -9.52 -0.05
N SER A 736 -16.71 -10.80 0.08
CA SER A 736 -16.19 -11.86 -0.79
C SER A 736 -16.56 -11.66 -2.25
N VAL A 737 -17.77 -11.15 -2.51
CA VAL A 737 -18.21 -10.80 -3.86
C VAL A 737 -17.57 -9.50 -4.29
N PHE A 738 -17.60 -8.46 -3.45
CA PHE A 738 -16.94 -7.18 -3.74
C PHE A 738 -15.46 -7.35 -4.15
N ILE A 739 -14.71 -8.19 -3.45
CA ILE A 739 -13.29 -8.46 -3.76
C ILE A 739 -13.13 -9.23 -5.08
N ARG A 740 -14.04 -10.16 -5.41
CA ARG A 740 -13.98 -10.89 -6.68
C ARG A 740 -14.27 -9.98 -7.89
N GLU A 741 -15.12 -8.97 -7.70
CA GLU A 741 -15.51 -8.06 -8.78
C GLU A 741 -14.60 -6.83 -8.91
N HIS A 742 -14.15 -6.28 -7.79
CA HIS A 742 -13.43 -5.00 -7.74
C HIS A 742 -12.02 -5.12 -7.15
N GLY A 743 -11.63 -6.30 -6.67
CA GLY A 743 -10.29 -6.53 -6.14
C GLY A 743 -9.25 -6.65 -7.25
N ASP A 744 -8.19 -5.84 -7.16
CA ASP A 744 -6.98 -5.97 -7.98
C ASP A 744 -5.81 -6.56 -7.16
N ILE A 745 -5.39 -7.78 -7.52
CA ILE A 745 -4.29 -8.50 -6.85
C ILE A 745 -2.95 -7.78 -7.07
N HIS A 746 -2.73 -7.21 -8.26
CA HIS A 746 -1.52 -6.47 -8.58
C HIS A 746 -1.46 -5.17 -7.78
N ALA A 747 -2.55 -4.39 -7.76
CA ALA A 747 -2.63 -3.18 -6.94
C ALA A 747 -2.43 -3.46 -5.45
N LYS A 748 -2.95 -4.58 -4.93
CA LYS A 748 -2.70 -5.01 -3.55
C LYS A 748 -1.22 -5.32 -3.31
N SER A 749 -0.56 -6.05 -4.21
CA SER A 749 0.86 -6.38 -4.08
C SER A 749 1.73 -5.11 -4.05
N GLU A 750 1.50 -4.20 -5.00
CA GLU A 750 2.20 -2.91 -5.07
C GLU A 750 1.92 -2.03 -3.84
N ALA A 751 0.68 -2.00 -3.36
CA ALA A 751 0.32 -1.30 -2.14
C ALA A 751 0.99 -1.89 -0.89
N THR A 752 1.19 -3.21 -0.85
CA THR A 752 1.88 -3.87 0.27
C THR A 752 3.35 -3.43 0.30
N GLU A 753 4.03 -3.45 -0.84
CA GLU A 753 5.40 -2.94 -0.95
C GLU A 753 5.48 -1.44 -0.60
N PHE A 754 4.49 -0.66 -1.02
CA PHE A 754 4.38 0.76 -0.71
C PHE A 754 4.27 1.03 0.81
N VAL A 755 3.45 0.24 1.52
CA VAL A 755 3.32 0.30 2.98
C VAL A 755 4.61 -0.09 3.68
N ASP A 756 5.29 -1.13 3.20
CA ASP A 756 6.58 -1.55 3.74
C ASP A 756 7.67 -0.48 3.58
N LYS A 757 7.69 0.22 2.43
CA LYS A 757 8.59 1.36 2.21
C LYS A 757 8.35 2.47 3.24
N ILE A 758 7.10 2.85 3.47
CA ILE A 758 6.76 3.89 4.46
C ILE A 758 7.19 3.48 5.87
N ALA A 759 6.96 2.22 6.25
CA ALA A 759 7.42 1.72 7.55
C ALA A 759 8.95 1.75 7.68
N ASN A 760 9.68 1.36 6.63
CA ASN A 760 11.14 1.39 6.64
C ASN A 760 11.68 2.84 6.73
N GLU A 761 11.06 3.77 6.02
CA GLU A 761 11.41 5.20 6.13
C GLU A 761 11.11 5.77 7.52
N LEU A 762 10.01 5.37 8.16
CA LEU A 762 9.73 5.75 9.54
C LEU A 762 10.81 5.23 10.51
N GLY A 763 11.31 4.01 10.30
CA GLY A 763 12.46 3.47 11.03
C GLY A 763 13.72 4.33 10.85
N GLN A 764 14.06 4.70 9.60
CA GLN A 764 15.20 5.57 9.30
C GLN A 764 15.06 6.98 9.90
N VAL A 765 13.84 7.53 9.95
CA VAL A 765 13.58 8.81 10.61
C VAL A 765 14.01 8.75 12.07
N PHE A 766 13.75 7.64 12.79
CA PHE A 766 14.21 7.48 14.16
C PHE A 766 15.73 7.38 14.30
N GLU A 767 16.47 6.95 13.28
CA GLU A 767 17.94 7.05 13.25
C GLU A 767 18.42 8.51 13.18
N GLY A 768 17.65 9.41 12.55
CA GLY A 768 17.96 10.83 12.46
C GLY A 768 17.49 11.68 13.64
N VAL A 769 16.68 11.14 14.57
CA VAL A 769 16.18 11.89 15.72
C VAL A 769 17.28 12.11 16.76
N ASP A 770 17.66 13.36 17.01
CA ASP A 770 18.74 13.76 17.91
C ASP A 770 18.40 13.61 19.41
N TRP A 771 17.12 13.71 19.76
CA TRP A 771 16.63 13.67 21.15
C TRP A 771 16.23 12.26 21.66
N PHE A 772 16.41 11.23 20.84
CA PHE A 772 16.28 9.83 21.25
C PHE A 772 17.61 9.33 21.79
N ASP A 773 17.61 8.82 23.02
CA ASP A 773 18.72 7.98 23.49
C ASP A 773 18.78 6.66 22.70
N GLU A 774 19.93 5.99 22.71
CA GLU A 774 20.17 4.77 21.94
C GLU A 774 19.17 3.64 22.27
N SER A 775 18.80 3.50 23.54
CA SER A 775 17.84 2.47 23.98
C SER A 775 16.44 2.77 23.45
N THR A 776 15.94 4.00 23.63
CA THR A 776 14.62 4.40 23.13
C THR A 776 14.56 4.30 21.60
N ARG A 777 15.64 4.68 20.90
CA ARG A 777 15.76 4.57 19.44
C ARG A 777 15.62 3.13 18.95
N LYS A 778 16.35 2.20 19.55
CA LYS A 778 16.29 0.77 19.20
C LYS A 778 14.91 0.19 19.44
N LYS A 779 14.25 0.55 20.56
CA LYS A 779 12.90 0.08 20.87
C LYS A 779 11.83 0.69 19.95
N ALA A 780 12.02 1.93 19.52
CA ALA A 780 11.15 2.56 18.52
C ALA A 780 11.27 1.86 17.17
N ASP A 781 12.49 1.55 16.72
CA ASP A 781 12.73 0.76 15.49
C ASP A 781 12.12 -0.63 15.59
N ASP A 782 12.33 -1.34 16.70
CA ASP A 782 11.69 -2.63 16.97
C ASP A 782 10.16 -2.49 16.88
N LYS A 783 9.55 -1.46 17.48
CA LYS A 783 8.09 -1.27 17.41
C LYS A 783 7.59 -1.13 15.97
N VAL A 784 8.29 -0.38 15.11
CA VAL A 784 7.93 -0.27 13.68
C VAL A 784 8.13 -1.58 12.95
N LYS A 785 9.27 -2.26 13.19
CA LYS A 785 9.63 -3.51 12.52
C LYS A 785 8.67 -4.66 12.82
N TYR A 786 8.18 -4.73 14.06
CA TYR A 786 7.21 -5.73 14.50
C TYR A 786 5.75 -5.30 14.28
N MET A 787 5.51 -4.10 13.72
CA MET A 787 4.17 -3.65 13.38
C MET A 787 3.55 -4.54 12.31
N THR A 788 2.41 -5.16 12.62
CA THR A 788 1.69 -6.00 11.67
C THR A 788 0.93 -5.12 10.68
N LYS A 789 1.06 -5.39 9.38
CA LYS A 789 0.44 -4.59 8.30
C LYS A 789 -0.61 -5.42 7.59
N ILE A 790 -1.87 -5.01 7.69
CA ILE A 790 -3.00 -5.65 6.99
C ILE A 790 -3.41 -4.75 5.83
N VAL A 791 -3.06 -5.14 4.61
CA VAL A 791 -3.24 -4.32 3.40
C VAL A 791 -4.35 -4.88 2.52
N GLY A 792 -5.42 -4.10 2.37
CA GLY A 792 -6.56 -4.40 1.53
C GLY A 792 -7.34 -5.60 2.03
N TYR A 793 -7.26 -6.68 1.28
CA TYR A 793 -7.98 -7.92 1.55
C TYR A 793 -7.05 -9.10 1.40
N ILE A 794 -7.19 -10.13 2.22
CA ILE A 794 -6.41 -11.37 2.01
C ILE A 794 -7.12 -12.22 0.94
N ASN A 795 -6.38 -13.06 0.19
CA ASN A 795 -6.94 -14.07 -0.74
C ASN A 795 -7.79 -15.15 -0.02
N MET A 796 -8.19 -14.92 1.24
CA MET A 796 -8.77 -15.88 2.18
C MET A 796 -10.31 -15.81 2.27
N LEU A 797 -10.99 -15.14 1.34
CA LEU A 797 -12.43 -15.35 1.11
C LEU A 797 -12.66 -16.57 0.21
N ALA A 798 -11.92 -17.63 0.55
CA ALA A 798 -12.10 -18.94 -0.03
C ALA A 798 -13.40 -19.53 0.51
N ASP A 799 -14.14 -20.20 -0.38
CA ASP A 799 -15.50 -20.67 -0.08
C ASP A 799 -15.54 -21.63 1.12
N ASN A 800 -14.46 -22.37 1.37
CA ASN A 800 -14.34 -23.25 2.53
C ASN A 800 -14.31 -22.47 3.86
N VAL A 801 -13.54 -21.38 3.95
CA VAL A 801 -13.41 -20.57 5.18
C VAL A 801 -14.72 -19.86 5.49
N LEU A 802 -15.38 -19.29 4.48
CA LEU A 802 -16.69 -18.66 4.64
C LEU A 802 -17.75 -19.67 5.09
N LYS A 803 -17.73 -20.88 4.50
CA LYS A 803 -18.65 -21.95 4.89
C LYS A 803 -18.43 -22.37 6.34
N GLU A 804 -17.18 -22.61 6.74
CA GLU A 804 -16.82 -22.98 8.12
C GLU A 804 -17.24 -21.89 9.12
N PHE A 805 -17.02 -20.62 8.78
CA PHE A 805 -17.38 -19.50 9.65
C PHE A 805 -18.89 -19.40 9.91
N TYR A 806 -19.71 -19.55 8.88
CA TYR A 806 -21.17 -19.44 8.97
C TYR A 806 -21.88 -20.77 9.22
N GLU A 807 -21.16 -21.85 9.52
CA GLU A 807 -21.73 -23.19 9.67
C GLU A 807 -22.76 -23.25 10.83
N SER A 808 -22.49 -22.56 11.94
CA SER A 808 -23.38 -22.54 13.11
C SER A 808 -24.48 -21.45 13.06
N LEU A 809 -24.53 -20.65 11.99
CA LEU A 809 -25.51 -19.56 11.88
C LEU A 809 -26.78 -20.04 11.16
N GLU A 810 -27.92 -19.87 11.82
CA GLU A 810 -29.25 -20.19 11.30
C GLU A 810 -30.06 -18.92 11.09
N ILE A 811 -30.59 -18.77 9.89
CA ILE A 811 -31.43 -17.64 9.46
C ILE A 811 -32.75 -18.22 8.93
N SER A 812 -33.88 -17.66 9.39
CA SER A 812 -35.24 -18.04 9.03
C SER A 812 -35.98 -16.90 8.32
N GLY A 813 -37.28 -17.04 8.07
CA GLY A 813 -38.13 -15.97 7.56
C GLY A 813 -38.52 -14.91 8.60
N ASP A 814 -38.23 -15.12 9.88
CA ASP A 814 -38.54 -14.17 10.96
C ASP A 814 -37.36 -13.22 11.19
N CYS A 815 -37.57 -11.94 10.89
CA CYS A 815 -36.53 -10.91 10.96
C CYS A 815 -36.07 -10.62 12.40
N LEU A 816 -36.97 -10.66 13.39
CA LEU A 816 -36.61 -10.45 14.80
C LEU A 816 -35.81 -11.65 15.33
N LYS A 817 -36.22 -12.87 14.98
CA LYS A 817 -35.47 -14.08 15.34
C LYS A 817 -34.08 -14.08 14.70
N ASN A 818 -33.96 -13.63 13.46
CA ASN A 818 -32.68 -13.45 12.78
C ASN A 818 -31.79 -12.47 13.52
N TYR A 819 -32.32 -11.32 13.97
CA TYR A 819 -31.58 -10.36 14.79
C TYR A 819 -31.02 -10.99 16.08
N GLN A 820 -31.81 -11.79 16.80
CA GLN A 820 -31.34 -12.53 17.98
C GLN A 820 -30.21 -13.50 17.65
N ASN A 821 -30.42 -14.35 16.64
CA ASN A 821 -29.46 -15.37 16.23
C ASN A 821 -28.12 -14.75 15.79
N LEU A 822 -28.18 -13.62 15.07
CA LEU A 822 -27.00 -12.88 14.63
C LEU A 822 -26.21 -12.28 15.80
N ASN A 823 -26.88 -11.66 16.77
CA ASN A 823 -26.21 -11.14 17.97
C ASN A 823 -25.58 -12.26 18.80
N LEU A 824 -26.28 -13.38 18.99
CA LEU A 824 -25.74 -14.56 19.67
C LEU A 824 -24.53 -15.13 18.92
N PHE A 825 -24.58 -15.20 17.60
CA PHE A 825 -23.47 -15.65 16.77
C PHE A 825 -22.24 -14.75 16.91
N ILE A 826 -22.42 -13.42 16.89
CA ILE A 826 -21.33 -12.46 17.10
C ILE A 826 -20.73 -12.62 18.50
N MET A 827 -21.58 -12.71 19.53
CA MET A 827 -21.15 -12.86 20.92
C MET A 827 -20.34 -14.16 21.14
N ARG A 828 -20.85 -15.30 20.65
CA ARG A 828 -20.15 -16.60 20.75
C ARG A 828 -18.80 -16.57 20.02
N ASN A 829 -18.74 -15.94 18.85
CA ASN A 829 -17.48 -15.78 18.12
C ASN A 829 -16.47 -14.90 18.87
N LYS A 830 -16.90 -13.78 19.48
CA LYS A 830 -16.03 -12.96 20.32
C LYS A 830 -15.46 -13.77 21.49
N ILE A 831 -16.29 -14.53 22.19
CA ILE A 831 -15.88 -15.41 23.29
C ILE A 831 -14.86 -16.46 22.81
N ARG A 832 -15.14 -17.12 21.67
CA ARG A 832 -14.23 -18.11 21.07
C ARG A 832 -12.85 -17.53 20.78
N ILE A 833 -12.78 -16.28 20.29
CA ILE A 833 -11.50 -15.61 20.02
C ILE A 833 -10.77 -15.28 21.32
N VAL A 834 -11.47 -14.76 22.32
CA VAL A 834 -10.87 -14.36 23.61
C VAL A 834 -10.22 -15.54 24.33
N LYS A 835 -10.77 -16.75 24.20
CA LYS A 835 -10.21 -18.00 24.76
C LYS A 835 -8.89 -18.46 24.11
N LYS A 836 -8.51 -17.92 22.95
CA LYS A 836 -7.30 -18.34 22.24
C LYS A 836 -6.09 -17.48 22.61
N PRO A 837 -4.88 -18.07 22.62
CA PRO A 837 -3.66 -17.31 22.90
C PRO A 837 -3.46 -16.21 21.85
N PHE A 838 -2.82 -15.11 22.28
CA PHE A 838 -2.63 -13.86 21.51
C PHE A 838 -1.99 -14.06 20.12
N TYR A 839 -1.25 -15.15 19.92
CA TYR A 839 -0.65 -15.54 18.64
C TYR A 839 -1.60 -16.40 17.83
N PHE A 840 -2.26 -15.80 16.85
CA PHE A 840 -3.19 -16.49 15.96
C PHE A 840 -2.44 -17.48 15.05
N GLN A 841 -2.61 -18.78 15.32
CA GLN A 841 -1.99 -19.85 14.52
C GLN A 841 -2.83 -20.25 13.30
N ASN A 842 -4.10 -19.84 13.21
CA ASN A 842 -4.99 -20.19 12.09
C ASN A 842 -5.64 -18.96 11.44
N LEU A 843 -6.00 -19.10 10.16
CA LEU A 843 -6.59 -18.04 9.34
C LEU A 843 -7.94 -17.54 9.89
N LEU A 844 -8.75 -18.43 10.48
CA LEU A 844 -10.12 -18.11 10.91
C LEU A 844 -10.13 -17.14 12.10
N ASP A 845 -9.12 -17.22 12.97
CA ASP A 845 -9.00 -16.32 14.12
C ASP A 845 -8.49 -14.93 13.69
N VAL A 846 -7.51 -14.88 12.78
CA VAL A 846 -7.07 -13.63 12.12
C VAL A 846 -8.25 -12.97 11.40
N PHE A 847 -9.06 -13.77 10.71
CA PHE A 847 -10.25 -13.34 9.99
C PHE A 847 -11.32 -12.74 10.89
N THR A 848 -11.67 -13.41 11.99
CA THR A 848 -12.74 -12.95 12.88
C THR A 848 -12.32 -11.70 13.68
N TYR A 849 -11.04 -11.60 14.04
CA TYR A 849 -10.55 -10.54 14.91
C TYR A 849 -10.16 -9.26 14.16
N TYR A 850 -9.48 -9.36 13.01
CA TYR A 850 -8.95 -8.20 12.30
C TYR A 850 -9.80 -7.79 11.08
N HIS A 851 -10.45 -8.70 10.36
CA HIS A 851 -10.99 -8.34 9.04
C HIS A 851 -12.30 -7.58 9.01
N ILE A 852 -13.24 -7.81 9.94
CA ILE A 852 -14.56 -7.15 9.89
C ILE A 852 -14.41 -5.63 9.76
N PRO A 853 -13.63 -4.97 10.63
CA PRO A 853 -13.64 -3.52 10.59
C PRO A 853 -12.77 -2.96 9.46
N VAL A 854 -11.74 -3.66 8.98
CA VAL A 854 -10.98 -3.27 7.76
C VAL A 854 -11.86 -3.28 6.53
N LEU A 855 -12.63 -4.36 6.40
CA LEU A 855 -13.55 -4.54 5.30
C LEU A 855 -14.59 -3.42 5.35
N THR A 856 -15.27 -3.21 6.49
CA THR A 856 -16.30 -2.16 6.60
C THR A 856 -15.76 -0.72 6.64
N SER A 857 -14.47 -0.51 6.95
CA SER A 857 -13.85 0.82 7.02
C SER A 857 -13.69 1.42 5.62
N TYR A 858 -13.83 2.74 5.51
CA TYR A 858 -13.54 3.50 4.29
C TYR A 858 -12.13 4.12 4.30
N SER A 859 -11.37 3.91 5.38
CA SER A 859 -10.06 4.51 5.64
C SER A 859 -9.08 3.48 6.22
N ALA A 860 -7.89 3.94 6.61
CA ALA A 860 -6.92 3.18 7.38
C ALA A 860 -7.13 3.40 8.87
N ARG A 861 -6.58 2.51 9.71
CA ARG A 861 -6.60 2.65 11.17
C ARG A 861 -5.43 1.94 11.83
N TYR A 862 -4.92 2.49 12.92
CA TYR A 862 -4.00 1.81 13.83
C TYR A 862 -4.72 1.19 15.04
N LEU A 863 -4.33 -0.03 15.40
CA LEU A 863 -4.81 -0.78 16.55
C LEU A 863 -3.71 -0.86 17.63
N PRO A 864 -3.76 0.00 18.67
CA PRO A 864 -2.64 0.15 19.60
C PRO A 864 -2.29 -1.10 20.39
N ASN A 865 -3.31 -1.79 20.91
CA ASN A 865 -3.14 -2.96 21.79
C ASN A 865 -2.55 -4.19 21.09
N LYS A 866 -2.30 -4.10 19.77
CA LYS A 866 -1.76 -5.19 18.95
C LYS A 866 -0.61 -4.74 18.04
N ASN A 867 -0.29 -3.44 18.04
CA ASN A 867 0.66 -2.84 17.10
C ASN A 867 0.35 -3.23 15.64
N VAL A 868 -0.91 -3.08 15.22
CA VAL A 868 -1.38 -3.43 13.87
C VAL A 868 -1.85 -2.19 13.14
N ILE A 869 -1.39 -1.99 11.91
CA ILE A 869 -1.98 -1.04 10.97
C ILE A 869 -2.85 -1.78 9.96
N GLU A 870 -4.04 -1.25 9.75
CA GLU A 870 -5.00 -1.82 8.81
C GLU A 870 -5.39 -0.81 7.74
N ILE A 871 -5.32 -1.22 6.48
CA ILE A 871 -5.57 -0.37 5.32
C ILE A 871 -6.72 -0.98 4.52
N SER A 872 -7.84 -0.26 4.48
CA SER A 872 -9.03 -0.70 3.75
C SER A 872 -8.75 -0.89 2.25
N PRO A 873 -9.38 -1.89 1.59
CA PRO A 873 -9.34 -2.02 0.13
C PRO A 873 -9.70 -0.74 -0.62
N SER A 874 -10.53 0.12 -0.03
CA SER A 874 -10.97 1.38 -0.63
C SER A 874 -9.86 2.42 -0.79
N ILE A 875 -8.80 2.33 0.02
CA ILE A 875 -7.60 3.17 -0.14
C ILE A 875 -6.76 2.70 -1.33
N LEU A 876 -6.82 1.40 -1.64
CA LEU A 876 -6.00 0.77 -2.68
C LEU A 876 -6.51 1.04 -4.11
N GLN A 877 -7.55 1.86 -4.25
CA GLN A 877 -8.17 2.19 -5.52
C GLN A 877 -8.52 3.68 -5.61
N GLY A 878 -8.64 4.19 -6.85
CA GLY A 878 -9.15 5.53 -7.12
C GLY A 878 -8.25 6.66 -6.63
N PHE A 879 -8.78 7.52 -5.75
CA PHE A 879 -8.11 8.76 -5.37
C PHE A 879 -6.82 8.53 -4.55
N PHE A 880 -6.83 7.60 -3.59
CA PHE A 880 -5.73 7.44 -2.64
C PHE A 880 -4.53 6.69 -3.20
N PHE A 881 -4.76 5.59 -3.92
CA PHE A 881 -3.72 4.79 -4.52
C PHE A 881 -4.14 4.33 -5.92
N ASN A 882 -3.24 4.45 -6.88
CA ASN A 882 -3.40 3.90 -8.22
C ASN A 882 -2.02 3.52 -8.79
N ILE A 883 -1.93 2.34 -9.42
CA ILE A 883 -0.68 1.82 -9.98
C ILE A 883 -0.25 2.51 -11.29
N ASP A 884 -1.20 3.12 -12.00
CA ASP A 884 -1.00 3.73 -13.32
C ASP A 884 -0.68 5.23 -13.26
N ARG A 885 -0.33 5.77 -12.07
CA ARG A 885 0.01 7.20 -11.90
C ARG A 885 1.36 7.39 -11.20
N PRO A 886 1.96 8.59 -11.30
CA PRO A 886 3.26 8.86 -10.70
C PRO A 886 3.27 8.65 -9.18
N ASN A 887 4.31 7.96 -8.69
CA ASN A 887 4.41 7.59 -7.28
C ASN A 887 4.42 8.77 -6.30
N TYR A 888 4.88 9.96 -6.70
CA TYR A 888 4.84 11.14 -5.82
C TYR A 888 3.39 11.52 -5.42
N ILE A 889 2.40 11.24 -6.29
CA ILE A 889 0.97 11.43 -5.96
C ILE A 889 0.52 10.37 -4.97
N ASN A 890 0.97 9.11 -5.14
CA ASN A 890 0.69 8.03 -4.19
C ASN A 890 1.28 8.34 -2.80
N TYR A 891 2.52 8.80 -2.73
CA TYR A 891 3.15 9.25 -1.48
C TYR A 891 2.41 10.43 -0.85
N GLY A 892 2.05 11.45 -1.64
CA GLY A 892 1.32 12.63 -1.12
C GLY A 892 -0.12 12.32 -0.65
N ARG A 893 -0.77 11.28 -1.21
CA ARG A 893 -2.14 10.89 -0.85
C ARG A 893 -2.16 9.70 0.12
N ALA A 894 -2.04 8.47 -0.38
CA ALA A 894 -2.06 7.27 0.45
C ALA A 894 -0.88 7.24 1.44
N GLY A 895 0.30 7.71 1.03
CA GLY A 895 1.50 7.68 1.88
C GLY A 895 1.34 8.53 3.15
N THR A 896 0.81 9.74 3.02
CA THR A 896 0.47 10.61 4.15
C THR A 896 -0.51 9.93 5.12
N LEU A 897 -1.57 9.30 4.60
CA LEU A 897 -2.56 8.61 5.44
C LEU A 897 -1.95 7.38 6.15
N ILE A 898 -1.15 6.58 5.45
CA ILE A 898 -0.50 5.40 6.04
C ILE A 898 0.53 5.83 7.09
N GLY A 899 1.33 6.86 6.80
CA GLY A 899 2.29 7.43 7.75
C GLY A 899 1.60 8.02 8.98
N HIS A 900 0.44 8.66 8.81
CA HIS A 900 -0.40 9.15 9.90
C HIS A 900 -0.80 8.01 10.85
N GLU A 901 -1.33 6.91 10.31
CA GLU A 901 -1.73 5.76 11.11
C GLU A 901 -0.52 5.09 11.80
N MET A 902 0.62 4.96 11.11
CA MET A 902 1.85 4.46 11.77
C MET A 902 2.31 5.39 12.89
N GLY A 903 2.14 6.70 12.72
CA GLY A 903 2.44 7.71 13.73
C GLY A 903 1.63 7.55 15.01
N HIS A 904 0.41 7.00 14.94
CA HIS A 904 -0.37 6.68 16.14
C HIS A 904 0.32 5.69 17.07
N ALA A 905 1.28 4.90 16.61
CA ALA A 905 2.09 4.03 17.48
C ALA A 905 2.95 4.82 18.48
N PHE A 906 3.21 6.11 18.24
CA PHE A 906 4.12 6.95 19.03
C PHE A 906 3.46 8.22 19.56
N ASP A 907 2.13 8.29 19.51
CA ASP A 907 1.39 9.42 20.07
C ASP A 907 1.42 9.46 21.60
N THR A 908 0.80 10.49 22.19
CA THR A 908 0.85 10.74 23.63
C THR A 908 0.30 9.61 24.49
N GLN A 909 -0.55 8.75 23.93
CA GLN A 909 -1.16 7.61 24.64
C GLN A 909 -0.42 6.30 24.33
N ASN A 910 -0.17 6.06 23.05
CA ASN A 910 0.29 4.76 22.57
C ASN A 910 1.81 4.61 22.67
N ARG A 911 2.56 5.67 23.00
CA ARG A 911 3.99 5.58 23.30
C ARG A 911 4.30 4.64 24.47
N TYR A 912 3.35 4.47 25.39
CA TYR A 912 3.48 3.54 26.52
C TYR A 912 3.18 2.08 26.16
N LEU A 913 2.92 1.78 24.89
CA LEU A 913 2.74 0.41 24.43
C LEU A 913 4.02 -0.08 23.75
N ASP A 914 4.46 -1.29 24.04
CA ASP A 914 5.62 -1.93 23.43
C ASP A 914 5.32 -2.41 22.00
N LYS A 915 6.25 -3.16 21.41
CA LYS A 915 6.11 -3.76 20.08
C LYS A 915 5.00 -4.81 19.95
N ASN A 916 4.55 -5.38 21.06
CA ASN A 916 3.45 -6.34 21.12
C ASN A 916 2.11 -5.66 21.44
N GLY A 917 2.12 -4.36 21.72
CA GLY A 917 0.93 -3.61 22.15
C GLY A 917 0.65 -3.73 23.66
N PHE A 918 1.62 -4.22 24.44
CA PHE A 918 1.51 -4.28 25.90
C PHE A 918 2.01 -3.01 26.55
N HIS A 919 1.42 -2.60 27.67
CA HIS A 919 1.84 -1.38 28.34
C HIS A 919 3.21 -1.57 29.03
N ASP A 920 4.22 -0.83 28.57
CA ASP A 920 5.59 -0.84 29.06
C ASP A 920 6.16 0.59 29.05
N ASN A 921 6.86 0.98 30.13
CA ASN A 921 7.53 2.28 30.17
C ASN A 921 8.93 2.17 29.55
N TRP A 922 8.96 2.00 28.24
CA TRP A 922 10.19 1.70 27.52
C TRP A 922 11.01 2.93 27.09
N TRP A 923 10.49 4.13 27.34
CA TRP A 923 11.16 5.42 27.11
C TRP A 923 11.98 5.80 28.34
N THR A 924 13.16 6.39 28.13
CA THR A 924 13.89 7.01 29.24
C THR A 924 13.18 8.27 29.72
N GLU A 925 13.38 8.64 30.99
CA GLU A 925 12.79 9.85 31.57
C GLU A 925 13.21 11.11 30.80
N ALA A 926 14.48 11.19 30.41
CA ALA A 926 15.02 12.29 29.60
C ALA A 926 14.29 12.42 28.25
N THR A 927 14.18 11.34 27.49
CA THR A 927 13.49 11.35 26.19
C THR A 927 11.99 11.63 26.34
N ASN A 928 11.35 11.14 27.41
CA ASN A 928 9.94 11.43 27.68
C ASN A 928 9.71 12.93 28.01
N ASN A 929 10.60 13.56 28.78
CA ASN A 929 10.52 14.99 29.09
C ASN A 929 10.69 15.84 27.83
N THR A 930 11.71 15.56 27.01
CA THR A 930 11.92 16.27 25.73
C THR A 930 10.76 16.07 24.75
N TYR A 931 10.15 14.88 24.71
CA TYR A 931 8.94 14.63 23.92
C TYR A 931 7.79 15.55 24.35
N LEU A 932 7.52 15.63 25.66
CA LEU A 932 6.44 16.47 26.19
C LEU A 932 6.68 17.96 25.90
N GLU A 933 7.92 18.43 25.96
CA GLU A 933 8.29 19.80 25.56
C GLU A 933 8.02 20.07 24.07
N LYS A 934 8.39 19.12 23.18
CA LYS A 934 8.12 19.24 21.75
C LYS A 934 6.62 19.23 21.44
N ILE A 935 5.83 18.39 22.13
CA ILE A 935 4.37 18.39 22.03
C ILE A 935 3.78 19.73 22.47
N LYS A 936 4.27 20.31 23.57
CA LYS A 936 3.84 21.63 24.04
C LYS A 936 4.10 22.70 22.97
N CYS A 937 5.30 22.71 22.37
CA CYS A 937 5.63 23.61 21.27
C CYS A 937 4.69 23.43 20.06
N PHE A 938 4.36 22.19 19.71
CA PHE A 938 3.42 21.90 18.63
C PHE A 938 2.02 22.46 18.92
N ILE A 939 1.49 22.23 20.13
CA ILE A 939 0.17 22.74 20.56
C ILE A 939 0.13 24.27 20.48
N GLU A 940 1.16 24.96 20.97
CA GLU A 940 1.26 26.42 20.94
C GLU A 940 1.22 26.96 19.50
N LYS A 941 1.98 26.34 18.57
CA LYS A 941 1.95 26.71 17.14
C LYS A 941 0.58 26.53 16.51
N CYS A 942 -0.09 25.41 16.81
CA CYS A 942 -1.43 25.17 16.30
C CYS A 942 -2.45 26.18 16.84
N ASN A 943 -2.39 26.52 18.12
CA ASN A 943 -3.26 27.53 18.73
C ASN A 943 -3.06 28.90 18.06
N LEU A 944 -1.81 29.28 17.76
CA LEU A 944 -1.51 30.51 17.03
C LEU A 944 -2.08 30.49 15.59
N ALA A 945 -1.96 29.36 14.89
CA ALA A 945 -2.52 29.20 13.55
C ALA A 945 -4.05 29.29 13.56
N ALA A 946 -4.69 28.70 14.56
CA ALA A 946 -6.12 28.75 14.78
C ALA A 946 -6.65 30.17 15.01
N GLU A 947 -5.91 30.94 15.81
CA GLU A 947 -6.22 32.32 16.10
C GLU A 947 -6.14 33.19 14.84
N LYS A 948 -5.09 33.01 14.03
CA LYS A 948 -4.96 33.70 12.73
C LYS A 948 -6.07 33.36 11.74
N LEU A 949 -6.66 32.18 11.84
CA LEU A 949 -7.74 31.71 10.98
C LEU A 949 -9.14 31.97 11.56
N GLY A 950 -9.25 32.57 12.74
CA GLY A 950 -10.53 32.87 13.38
C GLY A 950 -11.31 31.63 13.86
N VAL A 951 -10.64 30.49 14.04
CA VAL A 951 -11.25 29.20 14.45
C VAL A 951 -10.86 28.79 15.87
N LYS A 952 -10.34 29.71 16.69
CA LYS A 952 -9.90 29.47 18.07
C LYS A 952 -10.99 28.85 18.95
N ASN A 953 -12.20 29.42 18.94
CA ASN A 953 -13.35 28.89 19.70
C ASN A 953 -13.76 27.47 19.25
N PHE A 954 -13.52 27.11 18.00
CA PHE A 954 -13.76 25.75 17.49
C PHE A 954 -12.71 24.78 18.01
N LEU A 955 -11.44 25.22 18.04
CA LEU A 955 -10.33 24.44 18.55
C LEU A 955 -10.40 24.21 20.06
N GLU A 956 -10.82 25.20 20.83
CA GLU A 956 -11.09 25.07 22.27
C GLU A 956 -12.20 24.04 22.54
N ASN A 957 -13.28 24.04 21.74
CA ASN A 957 -14.35 23.04 21.81
C ASN A 957 -13.92 21.61 21.43
N VAL A 958 -12.97 21.46 20.50
CA VAL A 958 -12.40 20.16 20.09
C VAL A 958 -11.44 19.63 21.17
N LEU A 959 -10.59 20.51 21.72
CA LEU A 959 -9.65 20.22 22.80
C LEU A 959 -10.35 19.86 24.11
N GLU A 960 -11.46 20.51 24.46
CA GLU A 960 -12.30 20.16 25.63
C GLU A 960 -12.91 18.75 25.52
N LYS A 961 -13.22 18.30 24.30
CA LYS A 961 -13.90 17.01 24.11
C LYS A 961 -12.96 15.82 24.29
N SER A 962 -11.65 15.99 24.12
CA SER A 962 -10.66 14.93 24.34
C SER A 962 -9.26 15.53 24.58
N PRO A 963 -8.84 15.86 25.80
CA PRO A 963 -7.55 16.53 26.06
C PRO A 963 -6.30 15.67 25.80
N LYS A 964 -6.43 14.50 25.17
CA LYS A 964 -5.43 13.42 25.20
C LYS A 964 -4.91 12.95 23.82
N LYS A 965 -5.30 13.56 22.70
CA LYS A 965 -4.76 13.23 21.35
C LYS A 965 -4.13 14.45 20.69
N CYS A 966 -3.17 14.21 19.78
CA CYS A 966 -2.59 15.26 18.95
C CYS A 966 -3.69 15.98 18.14
N LEU A 967 -3.59 17.31 18.05
CA LEU A 967 -4.57 18.18 17.41
C LEU A 967 -4.80 17.85 15.93
N ALA A 968 -3.75 17.46 15.21
CA ALA A 968 -3.80 16.95 13.85
C ALA A 968 -4.72 15.71 13.73
N CYS A 969 -4.58 14.79 14.68
CA CYS A 969 -5.31 13.52 14.71
C CYS A 969 -6.79 13.71 15.08
N GLN A 970 -7.11 14.68 15.95
CA GLN A 970 -8.50 14.93 16.34
C GLN A 970 -9.33 15.54 15.22
N ILE A 971 -8.69 16.30 14.35
CA ILE A 971 -9.34 17.00 13.24
C ILE A 971 -9.61 16.04 12.08
N LEU A 972 -8.73 15.05 11.87
CA LEU A 972 -8.89 14.01 10.84
C LEU A 972 -9.94 12.94 11.19
N GLU A 973 -10.25 12.74 12.47
CA GLU A 973 -11.17 11.69 12.95
C GLU A 973 -12.67 12.10 13.02
N GLN A 974 -13.03 13.38 12.84
CA GLN A 974 -14.42 13.83 13.01
C GLN A 974 -15.22 13.79 11.70
N PRO A 975 -16.39 13.11 11.65
CA PRO A 975 -17.17 12.92 10.43
C PRO A 975 -17.93 14.17 9.93
N GLU A 976 -17.94 15.30 10.66
CA GLU A 976 -18.88 16.42 10.40
C GLU A 976 -18.28 17.78 10.01
N PHE A 977 -16.96 18.02 9.94
CA PHE A 977 -16.47 19.42 9.81
C PHE A 977 -15.23 19.65 8.89
N PRO A 978 -15.02 20.90 8.42
CA PRO A 978 -14.35 21.18 7.15
C PRO A 978 -12.82 21.02 7.19
N ASN A 979 -12.31 20.54 6.04
CA ASN A 979 -10.93 20.21 5.74
C ASN A 979 -9.92 21.38 5.83
N THR A 980 -10.29 22.58 6.25
CA THR A 980 -9.35 23.71 6.36
C THR A 980 -8.25 23.46 7.40
N LEU A 981 -8.49 22.61 8.40
CA LEU A 981 -7.50 22.30 9.44
C LEU A 981 -6.63 21.07 9.14
N SER A 982 -7.03 20.19 8.21
CA SER A 982 -6.23 18.99 7.84
C SER A 982 -5.01 19.31 6.99
N ALA A 983 -4.92 20.53 6.45
CA ALA A 983 -3.79 21.02 5.66
C ALA A 983 -2.78 21.83 6.50
N ILE A 984 -3.05 22.02 7.79
CA ILE A 984 -2.24 22.84 8.71
C ILE A 984 -1.29 21.97 9.56
N CYS A 985 -1.56 20.67 9.66
CA CYS A 985 -0.65 19.68 10.23
C CYS A 985 -0.06 18.84 9.10
#